data_AF-A0A434I5A5-F1
#
_entry.id   AF-A0A434I5A5-F1
#
_cell.length_a   1.000
_cell.length_b   1.000
_cell.length_c   1.000
_cell.angle_alpha   90.00
_cell.angle_beta   90.00
_cell.angle_gamma   90.00
#
_symmetry.space_group_name_H-M   'P 1'
#
loop_
_entity.id
_entity.type
_entity.pdbx_description
1 polymer ?
#
loop_
_entity_poly.entity_id
_entity_poly.type
_entity_poly.pdbx_seq_one_letter_code
_entity_poly.pdbx_strand_id
1 'polypeptide(L)'
;MANRRDSRIEPSFEGPPQARSSAGLSVNEEDRVVPSNRKASAKRKPAKGKSSRAKRGRSRRGLFGVLGRLFYWCFVFAIWGGIAVAGIVVYYGAKMPAATTWSIPDRAPNIKIVSADGQLLANRGMSGGEAVGLHEMSPYIPEAVIAIEDRRFYSHFGIDPIGLSRAMVTNVLGGRFSQGGSTLTQQLAKNLFLTPDRTLERKVQEVLLALWLEHKHTKDQILEMYLNRVYFGSGAYGVEAASRRYFGKSARDVTLSEAALLAGLLKAPSRLSPARDPKAAEERSQLVLAAMRDEGKISAKEMTSAMSAPATRAPSYWTGSENYVADTIMEELPDLIGDVRGDIVIDSTVDLNLQKLAEQSIRRLIDESGKKLNVTQGALVSIDDSGAVRAMVGGYDYSTSQFDRASEARRQPGSAFKPFVYMAALEAGRTPDSIRNDAPIKIGNWTPDNYGGKYFGKVTLATALAKSLNSVAAQLTMEVGPNAVVEAAHRMGIQSDLIANTSIALGTSEVTPLELTSAYVPFANGGYKPDIHFIRRVTTTEGKVLYDSGGGSAPRVVKPEIVGMMNSMMTGTVEIGTARKAAFAWPSAGKTGTSQNSRDAWFVGYTANLTTGVWFGNDDGSAMKKVTGGALPAQAWHEFMVAA
;
A
#
# COMPACT_ATOMS: atom_id res chain seq x y z
N MET A 1 16.61 40.83 -20.40
CA MET A 1 16.11 42.24 -20.37
C MET A 1 15.51 42.50 -19.00
N ALA A 2 15.68 43.69 -18.41
CA ALA A 2 15.15 44.17 -17.10
C ALA A 2 15.43 43.28 -15.84
N ASN A 3 16.03 43.72 -14.72
CA ASN A 3 15.73 44.81 -13.76
C ASN A 3 14.35 44.68 -13.07
N ARG A 4 14.18 44.85 -11.74
CA ARG A 4 15.13 45.21 -10.65
C ARG A 4 14.56 44.91 -9.23
N ARG A 5 15.46 44.55 -8.28
CA ARG A 5 15.55 44.87 -6.83
C ARG A 5 14.31 45.08 -5.90
N ASP A 6 14.33 44.29 -4.82
CA ASP A 6 14.32 44.65 -3.38
C ASP A 6 13.25 45.51 -2.66
N SER A 7 12.94 45.01 -1.45
CA SER A 7 12.69 45.70 -0.16
C SER A 7 11.25 45.99 0.32
N ARG A 8 11.13 46.10 1.66
CA ARG A 8 9.90 46.11 2.49
C ARG A 8 9.63 47.52 3.02
N ILE A 9 8.35 47.91 3.14
CA ILE A 9 7.91 49.12 3.86
C ILE A 9 6.72 48.77 4.78
N GLU A 10 6.66 49.41 5.94
CA GLU A 10 5.57 49.32 6.95
C GLU A 10 4.70 50.60 6.92
N PRO A 11 3.41 50.54 7.30
CA PRO A 11 2.56 51.72 7.37
C PRO A 11 2.59 52.40 8.75
N SER A 12 2.90 53.70 8.79
CA SER A 12 2.62 54.59 9.92
C SER A 12 2.25 55.99 9.41
N PHE A 13 1.24 56.64 10.02
CA PHE A 13 0.87 58.04 9.75
C PHE A 13 0.15 58.66 10.96
N GLU A 14 0.50 59.90 11.31
CA GLU A 14 -0.15 60.69 12.36
C GLU A 14 -0.83 61.96 11.82
N GLY A 15 -2.13 62.12 12.12
CA GLY A 15 -2.82 63.40 12.36
C GLY A 15 -2.95 64.44 11.22
N PRO A 16 -3.41 65.68 11.54
CA PRO A 16 -4.03 66.13 12.80
C PRO A 16 -5.43 66.81 12.56
N PRO A 17 -5.93 67.90 13.20
CA PRO A 17 -7.17 67.80 14.00
C PRO A 17 -8.26 68.90 13.82
N GLN A 18 -9.51 68.69 14.29
CA GLN A 18 -10.35 69.78 14.86
C GLN A 18 -11.63 69.36 15.65
N ALA A 19 -12.01 70.26 16.58
CA ALA A 19 -13.36 70.60 17.09
C ALA A 19 -14.30 69.55 17.77
N ARG A 20 -14.32 69.64 19.11
CA ARG A 20 -15.22 69.05 20.13
C ARG A 20 -16.75 69.21 19.88
N SER A 21 -17.55 68.27 20.42
CA SER A 21 -18.67 68.62 21.33
C SER A 21 -19.03 67.52 22.36
N SER A 22 -19.56 67.98 23.48
CA SER A 22 -19.81 67.39 24.83
C SER A 22 -20.56 66.05 25.02
N ALA A 23 -20.31 65.48 26.22
CA ALA A 23 -21.11 64.51 27.01
C ALA A 23 -20.99 63.00 26.66
N GLY A 24 -20.76 62.09 27.63
CA GLY A 24 -20.45 62.31 29.05
C GLY A 24 -20.25 61.02 29.87
N LEU A 25 -19.71 61.18 31.09
CA LEU A 25 -19.48 60.15 32.14
C LEU A 25 -18.48 59.02 31.80
N SER A 26 -17.31 59.07 32.44
CA SER A 26 -16.34 57.98 32.55
C SER A 26 -16.00 57.70 34.02
N VAL A 27 -15.77 56.44 34.37
CA VAL A 27 -15.11 56.04 35.63
C VAL A 27 -13.62 56.40 35.56
N ASN A 28 -12.96 56.64 36.69
CA ASN A 28 -11.51 56.52 36.82
C ASN A 28 -11.14 56.07 38.25
N GLU A 29 -9.98 55.43 38.35
CA GLU A 29 -9.43 54.82 39.56
C GLU A 29 -7.94 55.21 39.70
N GLU A 30 -7.37 55.09 40.90
CA GLU A 30 -5.99 55.44 41.28
C GLU A 30 -5.51 56.89 41.00
N ASP A 31 -5.43 57.68 42.08
CA ASP A 31 -4.15 58.32 42.42
C ASP A 31 -3.91 58.23 43.94
N ARG A 32 -2.65 58.33 44.37
CA ARG A 32 -2.16 58.00 45.73
C ARG A 32 -2.13 59.28 46.59
N VAL A 33 -1.92 59.26 47.92
CA VAL A 33 -0.59 59.09 48.57
C VAL A 33 -0.74 59.21 50.11
N VAL A 34 -0.28 58.17 50.85
CA VAL A 34 0.41 58.18 52.19
C VAL A 34 -0.34 58.74 53.46
N PRO A 35 -0.09 58.20 54.68
CA PRO A 35 -0.89 58.50 55.89
C PRO A 35 -0.15 59.23 57.04
N SER A 36 -0.88 59.76 58.04
CA SER A 36 -0.45 59.67 59.46
C SER A 36 -1.51 59.99 60.55
N ASN A 37 -1.77 58.98 61.40
CA ASN A 37 -1.79 59.01 62.88
C ASN A 37 -2.58 60.07 63.73
N ARG A 38 -3.38 59.51 64.68
CA ARG A 38 -3.47 59.82 66.15
C ARG A 38 -4.58 60.72 66.76
N LYS A 39 -5.21 60.13 67.81
CA LYS A 39 -5.88 60.71 69.02
C LYS A 39 -7.28 61.34 68.88
N ALA A 40 -8.15 61.40 69.92
CA ALA A 40 -8.37 60.54 71.10
C ALA A 40 -9.61 60.97 71.95
N SER A 41 -10.29 60.01 72.63
CA SER A 41 -11.21 60.17 73.81
C SER A 41 -12.61 60.81 73.57
N ALA A 42 -13.70 60.53 74.33
CA ALA A 42 -14.08 59.42 75.25
C ALA A 42 -15.63 59.16 75.29
N LYS A 43 -16.52 59.32 76.33
CA LYS A 43 -16.42 59.73 77.77
C LYS A 43 -17.69 59.43 78.66
N ARG A 44 -18.01 58.15 79.01
CA ARG A 44 -19.05 57.63 79.99
C ARG A 44 -20.50 57.43 79.44
N LYS A 45 -21.24 56.32 79.67
CA LYS A 45 -21.73 55.58 80.90
C LYS A 45 -22.86 56.31 81.66
N PRO A 46 -23.88 55.63 82.25
CA PRO A 46 -23.85 54.34 83.00
C PRO A 46 -24.57 53.18 82.25
N ALA A 47 -25.33 52.16 82.74
CA ALA A 47 -25.95 51.79 84.03
C ALA A 47 -25.96 50.27 84.39
N LYS A 48 -27.14 49.62 84.47
CA LYS A 48 -27.44 48.40 85.28
C LYS A 48 -28.53 47.46 84.71
N GLY A 49 -28.33 46.15 84.86
CA GLY A 49 -29.34 45.08 84.78
C GLY A 49 -28.82 43.76 85.41
N LYS A 50 -29.69 42.94 86.05
CA LYS A 50 -29.33 41.68 86.77
C LYS A 50 -29.53 40.46 85.84
N SER A 51 -28.62 39.51 85.61
CA SER A 51 -27.86 38.57 86.48
C SER A 51 -28.56 37.24 86.81
N SER A 52 -28.08 36.13 86.23
CA SER A 52 -28.24 34.76 86.74
C SER A 52 -26.93 33.98 86.52
N ARG A 53 -26.72 32.84 87.21
CA ARG A 53 -25.38 32.27 87.47
C ARG A 53 -25.34 30.75 87.30
N ALA A 54 -24.64 30.26 86.28
CA ALA A 54 -24.32 28.85 86.07
C ALA A 54 -22.79 28.60 86.01
N LYS A 55 -22.35 27.35 86.18
CA LYS A 55 -20.95 27.00 86.50
C LYS A 55 -20.14 26.42 85.32
N ARG A 56 -18.82 26.68 85.37
CA ARG A 56 -17.68 25.85 84.89
C ARG A 56 -17.79 25.16 83.51
N GLY A 57 -16.89 25.54 82.60
CA GLY A 57 -16.63 24.80 81.35
C GLY A 57 -15.28 25.14 80.71
N ARG A 58 -14.15 24.83 81.38
CA ARG A 58 -12.79 25.06 80.83
C ARG A 58 -12.39 23.94 79.85
N SER A 59 -13.08 23.82 78.72
CA SER A 59 -12.77 22.84 77.70
C SER A 59 -11.49 23.20 76.94
N ARG A 60 -10.65 22.19 76.68
CA ARG A 60 -9.45 22.34 75.83
C ARG A 60 -9.89 22.55 74.38
N ARG A 61 -9.28 23.53 73.69
CA ARG A 61 -9.46 23.75 72.25
C ARG A 61 -8.67 22.69 71.46
N GLY A 62 -9.17 21.45 71.45
CA GLY A 62 -8.49 20.29 70.88
C GLY A 62 -8.51 20.23 69.35
N LEU A 63 -7.49 19.61 68.76
CA LEU A 63 -7.28 19.51 67.30
C LEU A 63 -8.48 18.91 66.55
N PHE A 64 -9.26 18.02 67.18
CA PHE A 64 -10.46 17.41 66.61
C PHE A 64 -11.49 18.42 66.05
N GLY A 65 -11.60 19.61 66.66
CA GLY A 65 -12.48 20.68 66.16
C GLY A 65 -12.01 21.30 64.83
N VAL A 66 -10.74 21.10 64.45
CA VAL A 66 -10.19 21.50 63.15
C VAL A 66 -10.40 20.39 62.13
N LEU A 67 -10.12 19.12 62.49
CA LEU A 67 -10.32 17.97 61.58
C LEU A 67 -11.78 17.81 61.14
N GLY A 68 -12.75 17.91 62.07
CA GLY A 68 -14.17 17.82 61.71
C GLY A 68 -14.62 18.94 60.75
N ARG A 69 -14.03 20.14 60.88
CA ARG A 69 -14.29 21.27 59.98
C ARG A 69 -13.62 21.09 58.62
N LEU A 70 -12.42 20.50 58.59
CA LEU A 70 -11.72 20.12 57.36
C LEU A 70 -12.54 19.09 56.58
N PHE A 71 -12.99 18.02 57.23
CA PHE A 71 -13.81 16.97 56.61
C PHE A 71 -15.13 17.52 56.05
N TYR A 72 -15.83 18.38 56.80
CA TYR A 72 -17.03 19.07 56.31
C TYR A 72 -16.75 19.88 55.04
N TRP A 73 -15.68 20.68 55.01
CA TRP A 73 -15.34 21.46 53.81
C TRP A 73 -14.91 20.57 52.64
N CYS A 74 -14.14 19.49 52.88
CA CYS A 74 -13.82 18.51 51.83
C CYS A 74 -15.08 17.88 51.23
N PHE A 75 -16.07 17.52 52.06
CA PHE A 75 -17.35 16.98 51.59
C PHE A 75 -18.17 18.01 50.80
N VAL A 76 -18.23 19.27 51.26
CA VAL A 76 -18.86 20.37 50.53
C VAL A 76 -18.18 20.63 49.18
N PHE A 77 -16.84 20.65 49.13
CA PHE A 77 -16.10 20.78 47.88
C PHE A 77 -16.29 19.57 46.94
N ALA A 78 -16.43 18.35 47.47
CA ALA A 78 -16.76 17.17 46.67
C ALA A 78 -18.16 17.28 46.04
N ILE A 79 -19.17 17.77 46.78
CA ILE A 79 -20.51 18.03 46.24
C ILE A 79 -20.48 19.10 45.15
N TRP A 80 -19.85 20.26 45.41
CA TRP A 80 -19.76 21.33 44.41
C TRP A 80 -18.94 20.92 43.18
N GLY A 81 -17.88 20.12 43.35
CA GLY A 81 -17.14 19.52 42.26
C GLY A 81 -17.99 18.54 41.44
N GLY A 82 -18.80 17.70 42.11
CA GLY A 82 -19.76 16.81 41.45
C GLY A 82 -20.83 17.55 40.65
N ILE A 83 -21.38 18.64 41.21
CA ILE A 83 -22.35 19.51 40.51
C ILE A 83 -21.69 20.19 39.29
N ALA A 84 -20.46 20.69 39.43
CA ALA A 84 -19.72 21.29 38.32
C ALA A 84 -19.44 20.27 37.19
N VAL A 85 -19.02 19.05 37.53
CA VAL A 85 -18.81 17.96 36.57
C VAL A 85 -20.14 17.57 35.89
N ALA A 86 -21.23 17.45 36.64
CA ALA A 86 -22.56 17.15 36.08
C ALA A 86 -23.04 18.25 35.12
N GLY A 87 -22.87 19.53 35.49
CA GLY A 87 -23.19 20.67 34.61
C GLY A 87 -22.36 20.67 33.32
N ILE A 88 -21.06 20.36 33.41
CA ILE A 88 -20.16 20.20 32.25
C ILE A 88 -20.63 19.05 31.35
N VAL A 89 -20.99 17.90 31.93
CA VAL A 89 -21.48 16.72 31.18
C VAL A 89 -22.81 17.02 30.48
N VAL A 90 -23.74 17.69 31.15
CA VAL A 90 -25.03 18.10 30.55
C VAL A 90 -24.82 19.13 29.44
N TYR A 91 -23.98 20.15 29.65
CA TYR A 91 -23.71 21.21 28.68
C TYR A 91 -23.11 20.67 27.37
N TYR A 92 -22.10 19.80 27.45
CA TYR A 92 -21.48 19.20 26.26
C TYR A 92 -22.30 18.03 25.69
N GLY A 93 -23.04 17.30 26.52
CA GLY A 93 -23.98 16.27 26.08
C GLY A 93 -25.12 16.85 25.24
N ALA A 94 -25.68 17.99 25.63
CA ALA A 94 -26.74 18.68 24.90
C ALA A 94 -26.31 19.27 23.53
N LYS A 95 -25.01 19.33 23.24
CA LYS A 95 -24.48 19.72 21.92
C LYS A 95 -24.25 18.55 20.97
N MET A 96 -24.28 17.31 21.43
CA MET A 96 -24.05 16.16 20.55
C MET A 96 -25.29 15.83 19.72
N PRO A 97 -25.12 15.23 18.52
CA PRO A 97 -26.23 14.64 17.78
C PRO A 97 -26.98 13.61 18.63
N ALA A 98 -28.29 13.45 18.41
CA ALA A 98 -29.08 12.46 19.14
C ALA A 98 -28.52 11.05 18.96
N ALA A 99 -28.47 10.25 20.04
CA ALA A 99 -27.82 8.94 20.06
C ALA A 99 -28.43 7.89 19.11
N THR A 100 -29.61 8.18 18.53
CA THR A 100 -30.24 7.42 17.42
C THR A 100 -29.53 7.61 16.07
N THR A 101 -28.77 8.68 15.91
CA THR A 101 -27.97 8.97 14.68
C THR A 101 -26.57 8.38 14.72
N TRP A 102 -26.15 7.78 15.84
CA TRP A 102 -24.82 7.19 16.00
C TRP A 102 -24.78 5.77 15.41
N SER A 103 -24.44 5.67 14.12
CA SER A 103 -23.93 4.45 13.50
C SER A 103 -22.42 4.34 13.75
N ILE A 104 -21.92 3.14 14.01
CA ILE A 104 -20.47 2.88 13.96
C ILE A 104 -20.06 3.03 12.48
N PRO A 105 -19.06 3.86 12.15
CA PRO A 105 -18.61 3.99 10.76
C PRO A 105 -18.12 2.65 10.21
N ASP A 106 -18.26 2.44 8.90
CA ASP A 106 -17.65 1.29 8.25
C ASP A 106 -16.12 1.31 8.40
N ARG A 107 -15.50 0.12 8.40
CA ARG A 107 -14.02 0.03 8.39
C ARG A 107 -13.52 0.31 6.97
N ALA A 108 -12.26 0.73 6.86
CA ALA A 108 -11.61 0.79 5.55
C ALA A 108 -11.69 -0.59 4.87
N PRO A 109 -12.15 -0.68 3.61
CA PRO A 109 -12.39 -1.94 2.94
C PRO A 109 -11.08 -2.70 2.73
N ASN A 110 -11.17 -4.02 2.80
CA ASN A 110 -10.08 -4.92 2.44
C ASN A 110 -10.27 -5.49 1.03
N ILE A 111 -9.19 -5.50 0.25
CA ILE A 111 -9.19 -5.97 -1.14
C ILE A 111 -8.26 -7.19 -1.24
N LYS A 112 -8.87 -8.37 -1.18
CA LYS A 112 -8.20 -9.67 -1.15
C LYS A 112 -7.99 -10.18 -2.57
N ILE A 113 -6.76 -10.18 -3.06
CA ILE A 113 -6.43 -10.62 -4.42
C ILE A 113 -5.94 -12.07 -4.35
N VAL A 114 -6.63 -12.98 -5.03
CA VAL A 114 -6.29 -14.41 -5.09
C VAL A 114 -5.89 -14.83 -6.51
N SER A 115 -5.04 -15.84 -6.62
CA SER A 115 -4.60 -16.45 -7.86
C SER A 115 -5.72 -17.28 -8.53
N ALA A 116 -5.47 -17.75 -9.75
CA ALA A 116 -6.40 -18.61 -10.49
C ALA A 116 -6.79 -19.90 -9.74
N ASP A 117 -5.90 -20.41 -8.87
CA ASP A 117 -6.11 -21.57 -7.98
C ASP A 117 -6.57 -21.19 -6.56
N GLY A 118 -6.80 -19.90 -6.27
CA GLY A 118 -7.38 -19.42 -5.02
C GLY A 118 -6.39 -19.17 -3.87
N GLN A 119 -5.07 -19.30 -4.10
CA GLN A 119 -4.06 -18.86 -3.13
C GLN A 119 -4.06 -17.33 -3.00
N LEU A 120 -3.69 -16.80 -1.84
CA LEU A 120 -3.56 -15.34 -1.65
C LEU A 120 -2.32 -14.82 -2.40
N LEU A 121 -2.52 -13.96 -3.40
CA LEU A 121 -1.44 -13.20 -4.05
C LEU A 121 -1.08 -11.99 -3.19
N ALA A 122 -2.06 -11.15 -2.90
CA ALA A 122 -1.86 -9.88 -2.24
C ALA A 122 -3.10 -9.48 -1.46
N ASN A 123 -2.92 -8.56 -0.51
CA ASN A 123 -4.04 -7.99 0.23
C ASN A 123 -3.85 -6.47 0.36
N ARG A 124 -4.70 -5.71 -0.33
CA ARG A 124 -4.60 -4.24 -0.46
C ARG A 124 -5.71 -3.57 0.38
N GLY A 125 -5.50 -2.30 0.73
CA GLY A 125 -6.34 -1.57 1.69
C GLY A 125 -5.72 -1.42 3.09
N MET A 126 -6.22 -0.46 3.88
CA MET A 126 -5.62 -0.08 5.18
C MET A 126 -5.85 -1.09 6.32
N SER A 127 -6.91 -1.90 6.20
CA SER A 127 -7.32 -2.94 7.15
C SER A 127 -6.51 -4.24 7.05
N GLY A 128 -5.83 -4.46 5.92
CA GLY A 128 -4.86 -5.54 5.69
C GLY A 128 -5.37 -6.97 5.95
N GLY A 129 -6.68 -7.15 6.06
CA GLY A 129 -7.39 -8.41 6.23
C GLY A 129 -8.90 -8.23 6.28
N GLU A 130 -9.61 -9.33 6.12
CA GLU A 130 -10.95 -9.50 6.69
C GLU A 130 -10.90 -9.23 8.20
N ALA A 131 -11.98 -8.73 8.80
CA ALA A 131 -12.04 -8.55 10.24
C ALA A 131 -12.01 -9.93 10.92
N VAL A 132 -10.95 -10.18 11.69
CA VAL A 132 -10.74 -11.46 12.38
C VAL A 132 -11.59 -11.46 13.65
N GLY A 133 -12.38 -12.51 13.87
CA GLY A 133 -13.19 -12.64 15.09
C GLY A 133 -12.31 -12.79 16.33
N LEU A 134 -12.74 -12.28 17.48
CA LEU A 134 -11.96 -12.34 18.73
C LEU A 134 -11.59 -13.77 19.14
N HIS A 135 -12.43 -14.74 18.74
CA HIS A 135 -12.26 -16.17 18.97
C HIS A 135 -11.36 -16.88 17.94
N GLU A 136 -11.04 -16.21 16.82
CA GLU A 136 -10.10 -16.70 15.81
C GLU A 136 -8.68 -16.15 16.01
N MET A 137 -8.56 -14.94 16.58
CA MET A 137 -7.26 -14.33 16.91
C MET A 137 -6.46 -15.24 17.85
N SER A 138 -5.14 -15.22 17.74
CA SER A 138 -4.26 -15.82 18.75
C SER A 138 -4.61 -15.24 20.13
N PRO A 139 -4.88 -16.08 21.15
CA PRO A 139 -5.40 -15.63 22.45
C PRO A 139 -4.43 -14.69 23.18
N TYR A 140 -3.13 -14.76 22.87
CA TYR A 140 -2.13 -13.85 23.42
C TYR A 140 -2.36 -12.39 23.00
N ILE A 141 -3.01 -12.11 21.86
CA ILE A 141 -3.27 -10.75 21.37
C ILE A 141 -4.20 -9.96 22.34
N PRO A 142 -5.46 -10.39 22.57
CA PRO A 142 -6.34 -9.66 23.48
C PRO A 142 -5.80 -9.61 24.91
N GLU A 143 -5.16 -10.68 25.39
CA GLU A 143 -4.57 -10.71 26.74
C GLU A 143 -3.40 -9.74 26.90
N ALA A 144 -2.51 -9.64 25.90
CA ALA A 144 -1.41 -8.67 25.91
C ALA A 144 -1.92 -7.22 25.93
N VAL A 145 -2.94 -6.91 25.13
CA VAL A 145 -3.55 -5.58 25.06
C VAL A 145 -4.27 -5.23 26.36
N ILE A 146 -5.07 -6.15 26.93
CA ILE A 146 -5.73 -5.96 28.23
C ILE A 146 -4.70 -5.73 29.34
N ALA A 147 -3.66 -6.57 29.42
CA ALA A 147 -2.68 -6.51 30.52
C ALA A 147 -1.88 -5.18 30.56
N ILE A 148 -1.65 -4.54 29.40
CA ILE A 148 -0.87 -3.30 29.32
C ILE A 148 -1.70 -2.00 29.22
N GLU A 149 -2.86 -2.00 28.54
CA GLU A 149 -3.68 -0.80 28.35
C GLU A 149 -4.85 -0.70 29.35
N ASP A 150 -5.55 -1.81 29.66
CA ASP A 150 -6.79 -1.78 30.47
C ASP A 150 -7.01 -3.09 31.26
N ARG A 151 -6.20 -3.28 32.30
CA ARG A 151 -6.15 -4.52 33.13
C ARG A 151 -7.49 -4.98 33.70
N ARG A 152 -8.49 -4.10 33.78
CA ARG A 152 -9.82 -4.39 34.32
C ARG A 152 -10.94 -4.11 33.33
N PHE A 153 -10.64 -4.21 32.03
CA PHE A 153 -11.57 -4.05 30.93
C PHE A 153 -12.91 -4.77 31.17
N TYR A 154 -12.91 -6.02 31.62
CA TYR A 154 -14.12 -6.80 31.91
C TYR A 154 -14.84 -6.44 33.22
N SER A 155 -14.25 -5.63 34.10
CA SER A 155 -14.77 -5.33 35.45
C SER A 155 -15.29 -3.90 35.62
N HIS A 156 -15.15 -3.05 34.62
CA HIS A 156 -15.69 -1.68 34.59
C HIS A 156 -16.71 -1.51 33.45
N PHE A 157 -17.35 -0.36 33.33
CA PHE A 157 -18.35 -0.07 32.30
C PHE A 157 -18.03 1.27 31.63
N GLY A 158 -17.34 1.24 30.49
CA GLY A 158 -16.90 2.40 29.70
C GLY A 158 -15.78 3.22 30.33
N ILE A 159 -15.81 3.40 31.65
CA ILE A 159 -14.87 4.21 32.43
C ILE A 159 -14.40 3.43 33.66
N ASP A 160 -13.14 3.62 34.07
CA ASP A 160 -12.57 3.02 35.28
C ASP A 160 -12.20 4.09 36.32
N PRO A 161 -13.09 4.42 37.29
CA PRO A 161 -12.80 5.40 38.33
C PRO A 161 -11.64 5.01 39.25
N ILE A 162 -11.42 3.69 39.46
CA ILE A 162 -10.37 3.15 40.33
C ILE A 162 -9.01 3.16 39.59
N GLY A 163 -9.01 2.96 38.27
CA GLY A 163 -7.83 3.08 37.41
C GLY A 163 -7.44 4.54 37.21
N LEU A 164 -8.41 5.42 36.99
CA LEU A 164 -8.20 6.86 36.86
C LEU A 164 -7.64 7.47 38.16
N SER A 165 -8.21 7.13 39.33
CA SER A 165 -7.68 7.60 40.63
C SER A 165 -6.29 7.03 40.93
N ARG A 166 -6.03 5.75 40.64
CA ARG A 166 -4.68 5.15 40.72
C ARG A 166 -3.67 5.90 39.84
N ALA A 167 -4.00 6.14 38.57
CA ALA A 167 -3.16 6.88 37.63
C ALA A 167 -2.94 8.35 38.04
N MET A 168 -3.95 8.97 38.66
CA MET A 168 -3.80 10.33 39.22
C MET A 168 -2.82 10.35 40.38
N VAL A 169 -2.92 9.39 41.32
CA VAL A 169 -2.00 9.27 42.46
C VAL A 169 -0.57 8.97 42.00
N THR A 170 -0.37 8.05 41.06
CA THR A 170 0.99 7.72 40.55
C THR A 170 1.61 8.87 39.75
N ASN A 171 0.84 9.59 38.92
CA ASN A 171 1.35 10.75 38.18
C ASN A 171 1.68 11.94 39.12
N VAL A 172 0.92 12.15 40.20
CA VAL A 172 1.19 13.19 41.21
C VAL A 172 2.42 12.86 42.05
N LEU A 173 2.55 11.61 42.55
CA LEU A 173 3.69 11.19 43.36
C LEU A 173 4.98 11.03 42.53
N GLY A 174 4.88 10.62 41.26
CA GLY A 174 6.02 10.36 40.38
C GLY A 174 6.58 11.60 39.66
N GLY A 175 5.94 12.77 39.78
CA GLY A 175 6.39 14.03 39.17
C GLY A 175 6.43 14.05 37.62
N ARG A 176 5.91 13.00 36.97
CA ARG A 176 5.88 12.84 35.51
C ARG A 176 4.57 12.17 35.09
N PHE A 177 3.86 12.77 34.13
CA PHE A 177 2.68 12.18 33.50
C PHE A 177 3.08 10.97 32.64
N SER A 178 3.00 9.75 33.21
CA SER A 178 3.56 8.52 32.63
C SER A 178 2.51 7.43 32.37
N GLN A 179 1.50 7.34 33.25
CA GLN A 179 0.35 6.45 33.09
C GLN A 179 -0.85 7.21 32.51
N GLY A 180 -1.43 6.66 31.44
CA GLY A 180 -2.73 7.09 30.93
C GLY A 180 -3.87 6.42 31.70
N GLY A 181 -4.90 7.17 32.05
CA GLY A 181 -6.10 6.66 32.74
C GLY A 181 -7.32 6.61 31.81
N SER A 182 -7.18 6.04 30.61
CA SER A 182 -8.26 5.93 29.62
C SER A 182 -8.42 4.49 29.16
N THR A 183 -9.64 3.99 29.28
CA THR A 183 -10.05 2.59 29.01
C THR A 183 -9.99 2.25 27.52
N LEU A 184 -9.96 0.96 27.18
CA LEU A 184 -10.02 0.52 25.78
C LEU A 184 -11.29 1.05 25.08
N THR A 185 -12.43 1.08 25.77
CA THR A 185 -13.68 1.64 25.27
C THR A 185 -13.59 3.14 24.97
N GLN A 186 -12.92 3.93 25.82
CA GLN A 186 -12.64 5.34 25.53
C GLN A 186 -11.69 5.52 24.34
N GLN A 187 -10.68 4.65 24.22
CA GLN A 187 -9.78 4.67 23.06
C GLN A 187 -10.53 4.32 21.77
N LEU A 188 -11.46 3.36 21.80
CA LEU A 188 -12.34 3.03 20.67
C LEU A 188 -13.26 4.20 20.31
N ALA A 189 -14.01 4.74 21.28
CA ALA A 189 -14.90 5.88 21.08
C ALA A 189 -14.18 7.09 20.46
N LYS A 190 -12.97 7.41 20.97
CA LYS A 190 -12.07 8.41 20.42
C LYS A 190 -11.72 8.14 18.95
N ASN A 191 -11.40 6.90 18.60
CA ASN A 191 -10.91 6.55 17.27
C ASN A 191 -12.04 6.40 16.23
N LEU A 192 -13.28 6.13 16.67
CA LEU A 192 -14.45 5.97 15.78
C LEU A 192 -15.15 7.30 15.45
N PHE A 193 -15.32 8.18 16.43
CA PHE A 193 -16.32 9.25 16.36
C PHE A 193 -15.78 10.68 16.47
N LEU A 194 -14.51 10.86 16.86
CA LEU A 194 -14.00 12.14 17.33
C LEU A 194 -12.70 12.56 16.61
N THR A 195 -12.59 13.85 16.34
CA THR A 195 -11.38 14.47 15.77
C THR A 195 -10.20 14.45 16.77
N PRO A 196 -8.96 14.74 16.35
CA PRO A 196 -7.79 14.70 17.24
C PRO A 196 -7.71 15.79 18.33
N ASP A 197 -8.70 16.69 18.43
CA ASP A 197 -8.60 17.99 19.12
C ASP A 197 -8.49 17.90 20.65
N ARG A 198 -7.45 18.48 21.25
CA ARG A 198 -7.16 18.33 22.69
C ARG A 198 -8.02 19.23 23.61
N THR A 199 -9.33 19.21 23.44
CA THR A 199 -10.32 19.97 24.24
C THR A 199 -10.93 19.15 25.37
N LEU A 200 -11.47 19.84 26.39
CA LEU A 200 -12.29 19.23 27.45
C LEU A 200 -13.62 18.70 26.90
N GLU A 201 -14.22 19.44 25.95
CA GLU A 201 -15.44 19.06 25.21
C GLU A 201 -15.28 17.65 24.61
N ARG A 202 -14.20 17.41 23.85
CA ARG A 202 -13.93 16.09 23.27
C ARG A 202 -13.73 15.01 24.33
N LYS A 203 -13.11 15.30 25.49
CA LYS A 203 -12.93 14.29 26.54
C LYS A 203 -14.25 13.94 27.26
N VAL A 204 -15.21 14.85 27.31
CA VAL A 204 -16.58 14.54 27.77
C VAL A 204 -17.33 13.69 26.73
N GLN A 205 -17.18 14.01 25.44
CA GLN A 205 -17.73 13.22 24.34
C GLN A 205 -17.17 11.78 24.33
N GLU A 206 -15.84 11.60 24.51
CA GLU A 206 -15.20 10.27 24.67
C GLU A 206 -15.86 9.42 25.77
N VAL A 207 -16.18 10.03 26.92
CA VAL A 207 -16.80 9.33 28.06
C VAL A 207 -18.23 8.91 27.74
N LEU A 208 -19.03 9.82 27.18
CA LEU A 208 -20.44 9.55 26.87
C LEU A 208 -20.59 8.52 25.73
N LEU A 209 -19.75 8.59 24.70
CA LEU A 209 -19.70 7.62 23.61
C LEU A 209 -19.19 6.25 24.08
N ALA A 210 -18.23 6.19 25.01
CA ALA A 210 -17.80 4.92 25.61
C ALA A 210 -18.92 4.26 26.43
N LEU A 211 -19.68 5.02 27.23
CA LEU A 211 -20.83 4.52 27.97
C LEU A 211 -21.96 4.03 27.03
N TRP A 212 -22.16 4.69 25.88
CA TRP A 212 -23.11 4.25 24.86
C TRP A 212 -22.67 2.95 24.16
N LEU A 213 -21.37 2.82 23.82
CA LEU A 213 -20.83 1.59 23.25
C LEU A 213 -21.06 0.40 24.18
N GLU A 214 -20.79 0.56 25.48
CA GLU A 214 -20.96 -0.49 26.50
C GLU A 214 -22.42 -0.84 26.81
N HIS A 215 -23.35 0.08 26.53
CA HIS A 215 -24.78 -0.22 26.62
C HIS A 215 -25.30 -0.99 25.40
N LYS A 216 -24.64 -0.88 24.25
CA LYS A 216 -25.07 -1.43 22.96
C LYS A 216 -24.32 -2.69 22.53
N HIS A 217 -23.11 -2.91 23.05
CA HIS A 217 -22.20 -3.98 22.64
C HIS A 217 -21.58 -4.70 23.84
N THR A 218 -21.27 -5.98 23.67
CA THR A 218 -20.55 -6.76 24.70
C THR A 218 -19.08 -6.32 24.78
N LYS A 219 -18.41 -6.66 25.90
CA LYS A 219 -16.97 -6.45 26.07
C LYS A 219 -16.16 -7.07 24.93
N ASP A 220 -16.51 -8.29 24.55
CA ASP A 220 -15.88 -9.04 23.46
C ASP A 220 -16.01 -8.29 22.13
N GLN A 221 -17.21 -7.81 21.79
CA GLN A 221 -17.45 -6.99 20.59
C GLN A 221 -16.67 -5.67 20.61
N ILE A 222 -16.58 -5.00 21.77
CA ILE A 222 -15.81 -3.76 21.94
C ILE A 222 -14.31 -4.02 21.73
N LEU A 223 -13.79 -5.13 22.25
CA LEU A 223 -12.39 -5.54 22.09
C LEU A 223 -12.09 -5.94 20.64
N GLU A 224 -12.98 -6.70 20.00
CA GLU A 224 -12.89 -7.08 18.59
C GLU A 224 -12.90 -5.85 17.66
N MET A 225 -13.82 -4.90 17.89
CA MET A 225 -13.87 -3.63 17.17
C MET A 225 -12.61 -2.77 17.39
N TYR A 226 -12.04 -2.78 18.60
CA TYR A 226 -10.78 -2.10 18.87
C TYR A 226 -9.61 -2.76 18.13
N LEU A 227 -9.42 -4.08 18.29
CA LEU A 227 -8.31 -4.83 17.71
C LEU A 227 -8.34 -4.84 16.18
N ASN A 228 -9.51 -4.82 15.53
CA ASN A 228 -9.65 -4.73 14.08
C ASN A 228 -9.59 -3.30 13.50
N ARG A 229 -9.46 -2.25 14.32
CA ARG A 229 -9.48 -0.84 13.85
C ARG A 229 -8.35 0.05 14.37
N VAL A 230 -7.68 -0.32 15.47
CA VAL A 230 -6.62 0.50 16.05
C VAL A 230 -5.37 0.53 15.15
N TYR A 231 -4.71 1.69 15.09
CA TYR A 231 -3.53 1.89 14.24
C TYR A 231 -2.27 1.32 14.90
N PHE A 232 -1.63 0.33 14.26
CA PHE A 232 -0.41 -0.32 14.77
C PHE A 232 0.89 0.28 14.21
N GLY A 233 0.80 1.21 13.26
CA GLY A 233 1.96 1.90 12.70
C GLY A 233 2.24 1.51 11.24
N SER A 234 3.15 2.25 10.60
CA SER A 234 3.60 2.01 9.23
C SER A 234 2.49 1.90 8.15
N GLY A 235 1.26 2.37 8.42
CA GLY A 235 0.09 2.21 7.54
C GLY A 235 -0.89 1.07 7.91
N ALA A 236 -0.58 0.21 8.89
CA ALA A 236 -1.45 -0.88 9.32
C ALA A 236 -2.54 -0.41 10.31
N TYR A 237 -3.80 -0.61 9.96
CA TYR A 237 -4.95 -0.48 10.87
C TYR A 237 -5.55 -1.86 11.10
N GLY A 238 -5.82 -2.20 12.36
CA GLY A 238 -6.24 -3.53 12.76
C GLY A 238 -5.07 -4.52 12.89
N VAL A 239 -5.29 -5.57 13.68
CA VAL A 239 -4.22 -6.49 14.10
C VAL A 239 -3.82 -7.48 13.00
N GLU A 240 -4.71 -7.81 12.06
CA GLU A 240 -4.40 -8.64 10.89
C GLU A 240 -3.42 -7.92 9.94
N ALA A 241 -3.68 -6.65 9.61
CA ALA A 241 -2.71 -5.80 8.91
C ALA A 241 -1.37 -5.73 9.64
N ALA A 242 -1.39 -5.54 10.96
CA ALA A 242 -0.19 -5.40 11.76
C ALA A 242 0.64 -6.69 11.79
N SER A 243 -0.01 -7.84 11.99
CA SER A 243 0.64 -9.15 11.98
C SER A 243 1.28 -9.45 10.63
N ARG A 244 0.56 -9.22 9.52
CA ARG A 244 1.12 -9.41 8.18
C ARG A 244 2.27 -8.43 7.90
N ARG A 245 2.15 -7.17 8.35
CA ARG A 245 3.15 -6.13 8.10
C ARG A 245 4.42 -6.21 8.95
N TYR A 246 4.36 -6.84 10.11
CA TYR A 246 5.53 -7.02 10.99
C TYR A 246 6.10 -8.46 11.00
N PHE A 247 5.30 -9.47 10.66
CA PHE A 247 5.68 -10.89 10.76
C PHE A 247 5.35 -11.74 9.52
N GLY A 248 4.67 -11.20 8.50
CA GLY A 248 4.34 -11.93 7.27
C GLY A 248 3.22 -12.98 7.38
N LYS A 249 2.45 -13.00 8.47
CA LYS A 249 1.44 -14.04 8.78
C LYS A 249 0.15 -13.49 9.41
N SER A 250 -0.90 -14.31 9.48
CA SER A 250 -2.18 -13.91 10.09
C SER A 250 -2.07 -13.70 11.60
N ALA A 251 -2.93 -12.85 12.15
CA ALA A 251 -3.16 -12.65 13.58
C ALA A 251 -3.65 -13.93 14.29
N ARG A 252 -4.18 -14.91 13.54
CA ARG A 252 -4.47 -16.26 14.04
C ARG A 252 -3.19 -17.00 14.48
N ASP A 253 -2.05 -16.75 13.82
CA ASP A 253 -0.78 -17.48 13.97
C ASP A 253 0.28 -16.72 14.81
N VAL A 254 -0.12 -15.66 15.53
CA VAL A 254 0.77 -14.80 16.32
C VAL A 254 1.20 -15.49 17.62
N THR A 255 2.51 -15.49 17.90
CA THR A 255 3.08 -16.03 19.15
C THR A 255 3.04 -15.00 20.28
N LEU A 256 3.32 -15.45 21.51
CA LEU A 256 3.33 -14.59 22.71
C LEU A 256 4.27 -13.37 22.62
N SER A 257 5.49 -13.53 22.08
CA SER A 257 6.45 -12.42 21.93
C SER A 257 6.00 -11.40 20.87
N GLU A 258 5.38 -11.87 19.80
CA GLU A 258 4.81 -11.06 18.73
C GLU A 258 3.54 -10.31 19.18
N ALA A 259 2.66 -10.97 19.94
CA ALA A 259 1.49 -10.34 20.58
C ALA A 259 1.91 -9.24 21.56
N ALA A 260 2.93 -9.49 22.39
CA ALA A 260 3.51 -8.51 23.29
C ALA A 260 4.15 -7.32 22.54
N LEU A 261 4.77 -7.57 21.38
CA LEU A 261 5.28 -6.52 20.50
C LEU A 261 4.14 -5.64 19.96
N LEU A 262 3.10 -6.26 19.37
CA LEU A 262 1.92 -5.59 18.81
C LEU A 262 1.20 -4.72 19.85
N ALA A 263 0.87 -5.29 21.01
CA ALA A 263 0.26 -4.55 22.12
C ALA A 263 1.17 -3.43 22.63
N GLY A 264 2.49 -3.62 22.54
CA GLY A 264 3.49 -2.60 22.84
C GLY A 264 3.38 -1.37 21.95
N LEU A 265 3.13 -1.55 20.65
CA LEU A 265 3.07 -0.48 19.64
C LEU A 265 1.99 0.56 19.94
N LEU A 266 0.83 0.13 20.44
CA LEU A 266 -0.38 0.94 20.66
C LEU A 266 -0.11 2.29 21.34
N LYS A 267 0.82 2.33 22.30
CA LYS A 267 1.19 3.55 23.04
C LYS A 267 1.85 4.64 22.19
N ALA A 268 2.56 4.29 21.12
CA ALA A 268 3.19 5.25 20.20
C ALA A 268 3.58 4.59 18.85
N PRO A 269 2.61 4.22 17.99
CA PRO A 269 2.83 3.26 16.91
C PRO A 269 3.94 3.66 15.92
N SER A 270 3.89 4.88 15.37
CA SER A 270 4.90 5.40 14.43
C SER A 270 6.28 5.71 15.04
N ARG A 271 6.46 5.54 16.36
CA ARG A 271 7.75 5.69 17.07
C ARG A 271 8.32 4.36 17.53
N LEU A 272 7.46 3.44 17.97
CA LEU A 272 7.82 2.10 18.47
C LEU A 272 7.76 1.02 17.38
N SER A 273 7.44 1.39 16.13
CA SER A 273 7.47 0.48 14.97
C SER A 273 8.85 -0.19 14.84
N PRO A 274 8.94 -1.54 14.79
CA PRO A 274 10.21 -2.26 14.66
C PRO A 274 11.03 -1.89 13.43
N ALA A 275 10.37 -1.43 12.36
CA ALA A 275 11.03 -0.93 11.14
C ALA A 275 11.76 0.42 11.32
N ARG A 276 11.56 1.09 12.46
CA ARG A 276 12.17 2.40 12.80
C ARG A 276 13.11 2.31 14.00
N ASP A 277 12.67 1.66 15.06
CA ASP A 277 13.45 1.51 16.30
C ASP A 277 13.19 0.12 16.89
N PRO A 278 13.93 -0.91 16.44
CA PRO A 278 13.77 -2.27 16.93
C PRO A 278 13.95 -2.37 18.45
N LYS A 279 14.87 -1.60 19.02
CA LYS A 279 15.24 -1.67 20.44
C LYS A 279 14.15 -1.07 21.33
N ALA A 280 13.58 0.08 20.96
CA ALA A 280 12.44 0.65 21.69
C ALA A 280 11.17 -0.21 21.55
N ALA A 281 11.01 -0.92 20.43
CA ALA A 281 9.94 -1.91 20.25
C ALA A 281 10.11 -3.10 21.20
N GLU A 282 11.32 -3.66 21.27
CA GLU A 282 11.68 -4.80 22.13
C GLU A 282 11.58 -4.45 23.62
N GLU A 283 12.16 -3.34 24.06
CA GLU A 283 12.04 -2.83 25.44
C GLU A 283 10.57 -2.64 25.84
N ARG A 284 9.72 -2.19 24.92
CA ARG A 284 8.28 -2.06 25.15
C ARG A 284 7.57 -3.41 25.22
N SER A 285 7.94 -4.39 24.37
CA SER A 285 7.40 -5.75 24.41
C SER A 285 7.69 -6.44 25.74
N GLN A 286 8.91 -6.30 26.27
CA GLN A 286 9.29 -6.84 27.58
C GLN A 286 8.42 -6.29 28.73
N LEU A 287 8.00 -5.02 28.66
CA LEU A 287 7.04 -4.43 29.61
C LEU A 287 5.63 -5.00 29.48
N VAL A 288 5.22 -5.44 28.28
CA VAL A 288 3.93 -6.15 28.08
C VAL A 288 4.00 -7.56 28.65
N LEU A 289 5.06 -8.32 28.36
CA LEU A 289 5.28 -9.65 28.94
C LEU A 289 5.29 -9.61 30.49
N ALA A 290 5.96 -8.62 31.08
CA ALA A 290 5.94 -8.40 32.52
C ALA A 290 4.51 -8.13 33.04
N ALA A 291 3.74 -7.29 32.34
CA ALA A 291 2.35 -7.00 32.71
C ALA A 291 1.43 -8.23 32.57
N MET A 292 1.60 -9.06 31.51
CA MET A 292 0.86 -10.31 31.35
C MET A 292 1.15 -11.29 32.48
N ARG A 293 2.42 -11.42 32.90
CA ARG A 293 2.81 -12.24 34.05
C ARG A 293 2.19 -11.72 35.35
N ASP A 294 2.22 -10.40 35.58
CA ASP A 294 1.68 -9.77 36.79
C ASP A 294 0.16 -9.93 36.93
N GLU A 295 -0.57 -9.96 35.81
CA GLU A 295 -2.01 -10.27 35.75
C GLU A 295 -2.30 -11.78 35.62
N GLY A 296 -1.30 -12.65 35.81
CA GLY A 296 -1.43 -14.11 35.84
C GLY A 296 -1.71 -14.80 34.50
N LYS A 297 -1.50 -14.10 33.37
CA LYS A 297 -1.78 -14.60 32.01
C LYS A 297 -0.72 -15.52 31.44
N ILE A 298 0.54 -15.40 31.89
CA ILE A 298 1.65 -16.25 31.45
C ILE A 298 2.52 -16.68 32.64
N SER A 299 3.09 -17.88 32.56
CA SER A 299 4.06 -18.36 33.53
C SER A 299 5.43 -17.70 33.34
N ALA A 300 6.27 -17.80 34.37
CA ALA A 300 7.68 -17.38 34.29
C ALA A 300 8.47 -18.14 33.21
N LYS A 301 8.09 -19.39 32.89
CA LYS A 301 8.71 -20.19 31.82
C LYS A 301 8.36 -19.63 30.43
N GLU A 302 7.10 -19.31 30.19
CA GLU A 302 6.64 -18.71 28.93
C GLU A 302 7.21 -17.30 28.74
N MET A 303 7.26 -16.48 29.81
CA MET A 303 7.94 -15.18 29.77
C MET A 303 9.42 -15.31 29.38
N THR A 304 10.15 -16.26 29.99
CA THR A 304 11.57 -16.52 29.66
C THR A 304 11.73 -16.98 28.21
N SER A 305 10.85 -17.87 27.74
CA SER A 305 10.86 -18.35 26.36
C SER A 305 10.59 -17.22 25.36
N ALA A 306 9.59 -16.37 25.62
CA ALA A 306 9.23 -15.24 24.78
C ALA A 306 10.34 -14.16 24.74
N MET A 307 11.06 -13.96 25.85
CA MET A 307 12.23 -13.08 25.90
C MET A 307 13.49 -13.67 25.23
N SER A 308 13.52 -14.98 24.96
CA SER A 308 14.64 -15.63 24.25
C SER A 308 14.44 -15.71 22.73
N ALA A 309 13.23 -15.41 22.24
CA ALA A 309 12.98 -15.26 20.81
C ALA A 309 13.64 -13.96 20.31
N PRO A 310 14.45 -14.00 19.22
CA PRO A 310 15.09 -12.80 18.71
C PRO A 310 14.03 -11.80 18.21
N ALA A 311 14.25 -10.51 18.47
CA ALA A 311 13.39 -9.45 17.96
C ALA A 311 13.34 -9.50 16.42
N THR A 312 12.24 -10.03 15.88
CA THR A 312 12.09 -10.29 14.45
C THR A 312 12.28 -9.01 13.66
N ARG A 313 13.33 -8.95 12.82
CA ARG A 313 13.40 -7.92 11.78
C ARG A 313 12.18 -8.10 10.90
N ALA A 314 11.29 -7.12 10.87
CA ALA A 314 10.13 -7.16 10.00
C ALA A 314 10.61 -7.38 8.56
N PRO A 315 10.17 -8.46 7.88
CA PRO A 315 10.48 -8.64 6.46
C PRO A 315 9.91 -7.47 5.66
N SER A 316 10.46 -7.18 4.48
CA SER A 316 9.85 -6.24 3.56
C SER A 316 8.44 -6.74 3.22
N TYR A 317 7.42 -6.02 3.69
CA TYR A 317 6.02 -6.44 3.62
C TYR A 317 5.55 -6.81 2.20
N TRP A 318 6.18 -6.19 1.18
CA TRP A 318 6.01 -6.53 -0.22
C TRP A 318 7.34 -7.11 -0.77
N THR A 319 7.59 -8.39 -0.46
CA THR A 319 8.47 -9.24 -1.27
C THR A 319 7.63 -10.01 -2.29
N GLY A 320 8.18 -10.27 -3.47
CA GLY A 320 7.51 -11.06 -4.50
C GLY A 320 6.94 -10.21 -5.63
N SER A 321 7.08 -10.72 -6.85
CA SER A 321 6.67 -10.10 -8.11
C SER A 321 5.16 -10.07 -8.32
N GLU A 322 4.40 -10.89 -7.58
CA GLU A 322 2.94 -10.80 -7.47
C GLU A 322 2.44 -9.42 -7.01
N ASN A 323 3.32 -8.60 -6.43
CA ASN A 323 2.99 -7.22 -6.09
C ASN A 323 2.91 -6.28 -7.31
N TYR A 324 3.61 -6.54 -8.42
CA TYR A 324 3.40 -5.78 -9.67
C TYR A 324 1.99 -6.05 -10.21
N VAL A 325 1.61 -7.34 -10.34
CA VAL A 325 0.26 -7.78 -10.70
C VAL A 325 -0.80 -7.15 -9.79
N ALA A 326 -0.58 -7.16 -8.48
CA ALA A 326 -1.52 -6.61 -7.51
C ALA A 326 -1.62 -5.08 -7.52
N ASP A 327 -0.64 -4.37 -8.07
CA ASP A 327 -0.73 -2.92 -8.29
C ASP A 327 -1.46 -2.62 -9.59
N THR A 328 -1.18 -3.33 -10.69
CA THR A 328 -1.96 -3.22 -11.96
C THR A 328 -3.44 -3.54 -11.73
N ILE A 329 -3.75 -4.60 -10.97
CA ILE A 329 -5.13 -4.92 -10.56
C ILE A 329 -5.79 -3.77 -9.79
N MET A 330 -5.04 -3.05 -8.94
CA MET A 330 -5.57 -1.91 -8.19
C MET A 330 -5.76 -0.65 -9.04
N GLU A 331 -5.05 -0.53 -10.16
CA GLU A 331 -5.23 0.54 -11.15
C GLU A 331 -6.41 0.26 -12.10
N GLU A 332 -6.62 -1.00 -12.50
CA GLU A 332 -7.77 -1.43 -13.33
C GLU A 332 -9.11 -1.42 -12.56
N LEU A 333 -9.09 -1.76 -11.26
CA LEU A 333 -10.30 -2.01 -10.46
C LEU A 333 -11.35 -0.87 -10.46
N PRO A 334 -11.00 0.42 -10.36
CA PRO A 334 -11.99 1.51 -10.34
C PRO A 334 -12.81 1.60 -11.63
N ASP A 335 -12.23 1.29 -12.78
CA ASP A 335 -12.93 1.32 -14.08
C ASP A 335 -13.89 0.14 -14.24
N LEU A 336 -13.67 -0.96 -13.50
CA LEU A 336 -14.53 -2.15 -13.53
C LEU A 336 -15.72 -2.09 -12.56
N ILE A 337 -15.53 -1.51 -11.35
CA ILE A 337 -16.56 -1.53 -10.28
C ILE A 337 -16.81 -0.18 -9.58
N GLY A 338 -16.03 0.87 -9.86
CA GLY A 338 -16.10 2.15 -9.14
C GLY A 338 -15.55 2.09 -7.70
N ASP A 339 -16.07 2.94 -6.82
CA ASP A 339 -15.63 3.02 -5.43
C ASP A 339 -15.78 1.69 -4.68
N VAL A 340 -14.69 1.15 -4.15
CA VAL A 340 -14.73 0.02 -3.20
C VAL A 340 -15.29 0.50 -1.86
N ARG A 341 -16.49 0.03 -1.48
CA ARG A 341 -17.22 0.46 -0.26
C ARG A 341 -17.26 -0.57 0.87
N GLY A 342 -16.78 -1.78 0.63
CA GLY A 342 -16.75 -2.89 1.58
C GLY A 342 -15.69 -3.92 1.18
N ASP A 343 -15.55 -4.98 1.97
CA ASP A 343 -14.57 -6.03 1.68
C ASP A 343 -14.93 -6.79 0.39
N ILE A 344 -13.92 -7.00 -0.46
CA ILE A 344 -14.06 -7.69 -1.74
C ILE A 344 -12.94 -8.73 -1.92
N VAL A 345 -13.27 -9.77 -2.69
CA VAL A 345 -12.34 -10.78 -3.19
C VAL A 345 -12.22 -10.62 -4.70
N ILE A 346 -10.98 -10.53 -5.18
CA ILE A 346 -10.64 -10.43 -6.60
C ILE A 346 -10.02 -11.77 -7.00
N ASP A 347 -10.76 -12.55 -7.78
CA ASP A 347 -10.23 -13.69 -8.51
C ASP A 347 -9.39 -13.18 -9.69
N SER A 348 -8.07 -13.29 -9.61
CA SER A 348 -7.19 -12.97 -10.73
C SER A 348 -7.03 -14.13 -11.71
N THR A 349 -6.37 -13.85 -12.84
CA THR A 349 -5.99 -14.82 -13.87
C THR A 349 -4.65 -15.51 -13.61
N VAL A 350 -3.82 -14.94 -12.72
CA VAL A 350 -2.42 -15.31 -12.51
C VAL A 350 -2.28 -16.62 -11.74
N ASP A 351 -1.39 -17.50 -12.20
CA ASP A 351 -0.98 -18.71 -11.49
C ASP A 351 0.23 -18.40 -10.60
N LEU A 352 0.10 -18.60 -9.29
CA LEU A 352 1.13 -18.23 -8.32
C LEU A 352 2.38 -19.14 -8.39
N ASN A 353 2.30 -20.32 -9.00
CA ASN A 353 3.45 -21.19 -9.24
C ASN A 353 4.24 -20.69 -10.46
N LEU A 354 3.55 -20.38 -11.56
CA LEU A 354 4.17 -19.76 -12.75
C LEU A 354 4.79 -18.40 -12.42
N GLN A 355 4.10 -17.58 -11.63
CA GLN A 355 4.59 -16.29 -11.13
C GLN A 355 5.94 -16.43 -10.40
N LYS A 356 6.05 -17.39 -9.47
CA LYS A 356 7.29 -17.67 -8.72
C LYS A 356 8.41 -18.21 -9.61
N LEU A 357 8.09 -19.07 -10.58
CA LEU A 357 9.04 -19.61 -11.55
C LEU A 357 9.62 -18.51 -12.46
N ALA A 358 8.78 -17.59 -12.93
CA ALA A 358 9.20 -16.42 -13.69
C ALA A 358 10.16 -15.53 -12.90
N GLU A 359 9.80 -15.19 -11.66
CA GLU A 359 10.64 -14.38 -10.75
C GLU A 359 11.99 -15.05 -10.48
N GLN A 360 11.98 -16.36 -10.24
CA GLN A 360 13.20 -17.14 -9.98
C GLN A 360 14.13 -17.18 -11.21
N SER A 361 13.61 -17.36 -12.42
CA SER A 361 14.45 -17.34 -13.64
C SER A 361 15.04 -15.95 -13.89
N ILE A 362 14.23 -14.89 -13.83
CA ILE A 362 14.70 -13.50 -14.03
C ILE A 362 15.78 -13.12 -12.99
N ARG A 363 15.54 -13.35 -11.69
CA ARG A 363 16.53 -13.05 -10.64
C ARG A 363 17.81 -13.83 -10.82
N ARG A 364 17.73 -15.17 -10.92
CA ARG A 364 18.90 -16.05 -10.99
C ARG A 364 19.80 -15.71 -12.19
N LEU A 365 19.22 -15.38 -13.35
CA LEU A 365 20.00 -14.98 -14.52
C LEU A 365 20.70 -13.61 -14.35
N ILE A 366 20.10 -12.68 -13.60
CA ILE A 366 20.73 -11.39 -13.24
C ILE A 366 21.82 -11.59 -12.18
N ASP A 367 21.62 -12.45 -11.19
CA ASP A 367 22.62 -12.79 -10.18
C ASP A 367 23.87 -13.46 -10.79
N GLU A 368 23.66 -14.47 -11.64
CA GLU A 368 24.73 -15.22 -12.30
C GLU A 368 25.49 -14.38 -13.35
N SER A 369 24.77 -13.58 -14.14
CA SER A 369 25.32 -12.95 -15.34
C SER A 369 25.37 -11.42 -15.34
N GLY A 370 24.58 -10.73 -14.52
CA GLY A 370 24.38 -9.27 -14.57
C GLY A 370 25.67 -8.47 -14.45
N LYS A 371 26.52 -8.78 -13.45
CA LYS A 371 27.84 -8.15 -13.25
C LYS A 371 28.77 -8.33 -14.46
N LYS A 372 28.75 -9.53 -15.07
CA LYS A 372 29.58 -9.88 -16.23
C LYS A 372 29.07 -9.20 -17.51
N LEU A 373 27.76 -9.16 -17.71
CA LEU A 373 27.09 -8.75 -18.93
C LEU A 373 26.56 -7.30 -18.90
N ASN A 374 26.72 -6.57 -17.80
CA ASN A 374 26.13 -5.24 -17.57
C ASN A 374 24.61 -5.24 -17.75
N VAL A 375 23.94 -6.08 -16.97
CA VAL A 375 22.46 -6.20 -16.93
C VAL A 375 22.03 -6.03 -15.48
N THR A 376 21.02 -5.20 -15.26
CA THR A 376 20.50 -4.88 -13.92
C THR A 376 19.02 -5.20 -13.76
N GLN A 377 18.27 -5.29 -14.87
CA GLN A 377 16.83 -5.53 -14.87
C GLN A 377 16.43 -6.54 -15.94
N GLY A 378 15.28 -7.17 -15.70
CA GLY A 378 14.58 -8.02 -16.65
C GLY A 378 13.10 -8.04 -16.31
N ALA A 379 12.28 -8.43 -17.29
CA ALA A 379 10.83 -8.53 -17.16
C ALA A 379 10.32 -9.73 -17.95
N LEU A 380 9.24 -10.35 -17.47
CA LEU A 380 8.57 -11.49 -18.11
C LEU A 380 7.05 -11.28 -18.09
N VAL A 381 6.38 -11.53 -19.21
CA VAL A 381 4.92 -11.57 -19.31
C VAL A 381 4.53 -12.90 -19.96
N SER A 382 3.55 -13.61 -19.39
CA SER A 382 2.96 -14.81 -19.97
C SER A 382 1.44 -14.69 -20.03
N ILE A 383 0.86 -14.94 -21.20
CA ILE A 383 -0.57 -14.75 -21.52
C ILE A 383 -1.08 -16.01 -22.22
N ASP A 384 -2.30 -16.45 -21.93
CA ASP A 384 -2.93 -17.55 -22.68
C ASP A 384 -3.69 -17.11 -23.94
N ASP A 385 -4.33 -18.06 -24.62
CA ASP A 385 -5.11 -17.84 -25.85
C ASP A 385 -6.35 -16.95 -25.66
N SER A 386 -6.87 -16.88 -24.43
CA SER A 386 -8.01 -16.06 -24.00
C SER A 386 -7.64 -14.63 -23.59
N GLY A 387 -6.33 -14.29 -23.55
CA GLY A 387 -5.83 -12.99 -23.11
C GLY A 387 -5.67 -12.86 -21.59
N ALA A 388 -5.91 -13.94 -20.84
CA ALA A 388 -5.74 -13.95 -19.40
C ALA A 388 -4.23 -13.98 -19.05
N VAL A 389 -3.76 -13.01 -18.26
CA VAL A 389 -2.35 -12.94 -17.88
C VAL A 389 -2.06 -14.01 -16.81
N ARG A 390 -1.12 -14.90 -17.08
CA ARG A 390 -0.80 -16.06 -16.24
C ARG A 390 0.42 -15.85 -15.33
N ALA A 391 1.35 -15.00 -15.74
CA ALA A 391 2.45 -14.50 -14.90
C ALA A 391 2.95 -13.15 -15.43
N MET A 392 3.33 -12.22 -14.53
CA MET A 392 3.96 -10.94 -14.90
C MET A 392 5.01 -10.49 -13.87
N VAL A 393 6.24 -10.30 -14.32
CA VAL A 393 7.39 -9.85 -13.51
C VAL A 393 7.92 -8.52 -14.04
N GLY A 394 7.81 -7.46 -13.24
CA GLY A 394 8.17 -6.08 -13.62
C GLY A 394 9.61 -5.64 -13.35
N GLY A 395 10.45 -6.49 -12.78
CA GLY A 395 11.82 -6.15 -12.44
C GLY A 395 12.54 -7.24 -11.66
N TYR A 396 13.82 -7.00 -11.37
CA TYR A 396 14.65 -7.90 -10.57
C TYR A 396 14.11 -8.10 -9.14
N ASP A 397 13.72 -7.03 -8.45
CA ASP A 397 13.08 -7.15 -7.14
C ASP A 397 12.16 -5.96 -6.81
N TYR A 398 10.87 -6.24 -6.66
CA TYR A 398 9.84 -5.29 -6.23
C TYR A 398 10.23 -4.56 -4.94
N SER A 399 10.89 -5.24 -3.99
CA SER A 399 11.28 -4.62 -2.71
C SER A 399 12.36 -3.54 -2.86
N THR A 400 13.07 -3.50 -4.00
CA THR A 400 14.03 -2.44 -4.37
C THR A 400 13.48 -1.43 -5.38
N SER A 401 12.52 -1.83 -6.22
CA SER A 401 11.98 -1.00 -7.31
C SER A 401 10.57 -1.44 -7.69
N GLN A 402 9.58 -0.62 -7.32
CA GLN A 402 8.16 -0.87 -7.58
C GLN A 402 7.72 -0.50 -9.02
N PHE A 403 8.57 0.22 -9.78
CA PHE A 403 8.33 0.55 -11.20
C PHE A 403 8.20 -0.73 -12.03
N ASP A 404 7.10 -0.91 -12.74
CA ASP A 404 6.81 -2.11 -13.52
C ASP A 404 7.32 -2.00 -14.96
N ARG A 405 8.41 -2.72 -15.24
CA ARG A 405 8.99 -2.76 -16.59
C ARG A 405 8.22 -3.65 -17.56
N ALA A 406 7.26 -4.44 -17.10
CA ALA A 406 6.38 -5.22 -17.96
C ALA A 406 5.24 -4.38 -18.54
N SER A 407 4.58 -3.55 -17.73
CA SER A 407 3.44 -2.72 -18.14
C SER A 407 3.79 -1.26 -18.46
N GLU A 408 4.73 -0.61 -17.76
CA GLU A 408 5.03 0.82 -17.94
C GLU A 408 6.20 1.09 -18.91
N ALA A 409 7.27 0.29 -18.84
CA ALA A 409 8.53 0.62 -19.50
C ALA A 409 8.49 0.37 -21.02
N ARG A 410 8.19 1.43 -21.77
CA ARG A 410 8.38 1.47 -23.23
C ARG A 410 9.86 1.31 -23.57
N ARG A 411 10.18 0.35 -24.43
CA ARG A 411 11.54 -0.04 -24.85
C ARG A 411 11.57 -0.42 -26.32
N GLN A 412 12.72 -0.35 -26.98
CA GLN A 412 12.83 -0.65 -28.42
C GLN A 412 12.79 -2.17 -28.66
N PRO A 413 11.74 -2.73 -29.30
CA PRO A 413 11.60 -4.18 -29.54
C PRO A 413 12.66 -4.71 -30.52
N GLY A 414 13.25 -3.82 -31.33
CA GLY A 414 14.25 -4.21 -32.31
C GLY A 414 13.69 -5.22 -33.32
N SER A 415 14.48 -6.25 -33.63
CA SER A 415 14.04 -7.34 -34.50
C SER A 415 12.85 -8.20 -34.01
N ALA A 416 12.30 -7.98 -32.82
CA ALA A 416 11.03 -8.58 -32.38
C ALA A 416 9.79 -7.90 -33.02
N PHE A 417 9.95 -6.74 -33.66
CA PHE A 417 8.86 -6.10 -34.42
C PHE A 417 8.63 -6.71 -35.82
N LYS A 418 9.58 -7.54 -36.31
CA LYS A 418 9.56 -8.06 -37.67
C LYS A 418 8.33 -8.92 -38.05
N PRO A 419 7.67 -9.68 -37.16
CA PRO A 419 6.49 -10.44 -37.55
C PRO A 419 5.37 -9.58 -38.14
N PHE A 420 5.16 -8.35 -37.66
CA PHE A 420 4.16 -7.42 -38.24
C PHE A 420 4.51 -7.00 -39.68
N VAL A 421 5.81 -6.78 -39.96
CA VAL A 421 6.34 -6.47 -41.30
C VAL A 421 6.11 -7.65 -42.27
N TYR A 422 6.42 -8.87 -41.83
CA TYR A 422 6.27 -10.06 -42.64
C TYR A 422 4.79 -10.44 -42.82
N MET A 423 3.96 -10.26 -41.80
CA MET A 423 2.51 -10.46 -41.88
C MET A 423 1.88 -9.51 -42.91
N ALA A 424 2.18 -8.20 -42.86
CA ALA A 424 1.70 -7.24 -43.85
C ALA A 424 2.15 -7.61 -45.28
N ALA A 425 3.35 -8.17 -45.45
CA ALA A 425 3.81 -8.67 -46.75
C ALA A 425 3.07 -9.93 -47.22
N LEU A 426 2.72 -10.86 -46.32
CA LEU A 426 1.88 -12.02 -46.66
C LEU A 426 0.46 -11.57 -47.03
N GLU A 427 -0.12 -10.61 -46.31
CA GLU A 427 -1.43 -10.03 -46.62
C GLU A 427 -1.43 -9.29 -47.97
N ALA A 428 -0.30 -8.70 -48.36
CA ALA A 428 -0.04 -8.17 -49.70
C ALA A 428 0.26 -9.25 -50.76
N GLY A 429 0.01 -10.54 -50.48
CA GLY A 429 0.11 -11.64 -51.44
C GLY A 429 1.50 -12.27 -51.57
N ARG A 430 2.41 -12.06 -50.61
CA ARG A 430 3.67 -12.82 -50.54
C ARG A 430 3.49 -14.15 -49.81
N THR A 431 4.48 -15.02 -49.95
CA THR A 431 4.53 -16.37 -49.38
C THR A 431 5.87 -16.61 -48.66
N PRO A 432 5.96 -17.60 -47.74
CA PRO A 432 7.22 -18.02 -47.12
C PRO A 432 8.36 -18.28 -48.13
N ASP A 433 8.02 -18.83 -49.30
CA ASP A 433 8.98 -19.16 -50.38
C ASP A 433 9.33 -17.97 -51.29
N SER A 434 8.66 -16.82 -51.15
CA SER A 434 8.94 -15.64 -51.97
C SER A 434 10.40 -15.21 -51.81
N ILE A 435 11.13 -15.12 -52.92
CA ILE A 435 12.58 -14.87 -52.91
C ILE A 435 12.87 -13.36 -52.82
N ARG A 436 13.82 -13.00 -51.95
CA ARG A 436 14.42 -11.66 -51.86
C ARG A 436 15.93 -11.75 -51.99
N ASN A 437 16.56 -10.65 -52.38
CA ASN A 437 18.01 -10.54 -52.42
C ASN A 437 18.50 -9.80 -51.17
N ASP A 438 19.08 -10.54 -50.25
CA ASP A 438 19.75 -9.99 -49.08
C ASP A 438 21.13 -9.45 -49.46
N ALA A 439 21.21 -8.13 -49.58
CA ALA A 439 22.38 -7.37 -50.00
C ALA A 439 22.34 -5.97 -49.35
N PRO A 440 23.44 -5.18 -49.36
CA PRO A 440 23.40 -3.80 -48.92
C PRO A 440 22.37 -2.98 -49.71
N ILE A 441 21.52 -2.24 -49.00
CA ILE A 441 20.50 -1.35 -49.59
C ILE A 441 20.61 0.04 -48.98
N LYS A 442 20.21 1.07 -49.74
CA LYS A 442 20.14 2.45 -49.29
C LYS A 442 18.74 3.00 -49.54
N ILE A 443 18.13 3.53 -48.49
CA ILE A 443 16.75 4.02 -48.46
C ILE A 443 16.81 5.50 -48.05
N GLY A 444 16.85 6.40 -49.04
CA GLY A 444 17.16 7.81 -48.81
C GLY A 444 18.54 7.97 -48.18
N ASN A 445 18.60 8.47 -46.95
CA ASN A 445 19.85 8.62 -46.18
C ASN A 445 20.14 7.44 -45.22
N TRP A 446 19.28 6.43 -45.16
CA TRP A 446 19.40 5.29 -44.25
C TRP A 446 19.94 4.04 -44.96
N THR A 447 20.90 3.36 -44.33
CA THR A 447 21.52 2.11 -44.81
C THR A 447 21.39 1.05 -43.70
N PRO A 448 20.40 0.14 -43.76
CA PRO A 448 20.24 -0.91 -42.75
C PRO A 448 21.20 -2.09 -42.98
N ASP A 449 22.23 -2.20 -42.14
CA ASP A 449 23.13 -3.35 -42.16
C ASP A 449 22.58 -4.58 -41.41
N ASN A 450 22.91 -5.78 -41.88
CA ASN A 450 22.65 -7.03 -41.19
C ASN A 450 23.56 -7.20 -39.95
N TYR A 451 23.05 -7.89 -38.92
CA TYR A 451 23.85 -8.21 -37.73
C TYR A 451 25.10 -9.03 -38.11
N GLY A 452 26.28 -8.50 -37.76
CA GLY A 452 27.57 -9.09 -38.13
C GLY A 452 28.02 -8.83 -39.58
N GLY A 453 27.36 -7.95 -40.33
CA GLY A 453 27.80 -7.48 -41.65
C GLY A 453 27.74 -8.51 -42.78
N LYS A 454 27.05 -9.65 -42.57
CA LYS A 454 26.95 -10.74 -43.56
C LYS A 454 25.67 -10.62 -44.38
N TYR A 455 25.81 -10.87 -45.67
CA TYR A 455 24.73 -10.87 -46.66
C TYR A 455 24.65 -12.24 -47.33
N PHE A 456 23.43 -12.76 -47.50
CA PHE A 456 23.16 -14.13 -47.95
C PHE A 456 22.72 -14.23 -49.41
N GLY A 457 22.53 -13.11 -50.13
CA GLY A 457 22.06 -13.11 -51.50
C GLY A 457 20.61 -13.59 -51.62
N LYS A 458 20.30 -14.43 -52.61
CA LYS A 458 18.92 -14.92 -52.83
C LYS A 458 18.47 -15.86 -51.70
N VAL A 459 17.46 -15.44 -50.94
CA VAL A 459 16.87 -16.17 -49.82
C VAL A 459 15.34 -16.13 -49.86
N THR A 460 14.67 -17.16 -49.32
CA THR A 460 13.21 -17.15 -49.10
C THR A 460 12.83 -16.26 -47.91
N LEU A 461 11.58 -15.78 -47.83
CA LEU A 461 11.10 -15.02 -46.67
C LEU A 461 11.20 -15.82 -45.37
N ALA A 462 10.92 -17.14 -45.40
CA ALA A 462 11.13 -18.03 -44.26
C ALA A 462 12.58 -17.99 -43.76
N THR A 463 13.55 -18.11 -44.68
CA THR A 463 14.98 -18.02 -44.35
C THR A 463 15.35 -16.64 -43.81
N ALA A 464 14.78 -15.58 -44.37
CA ALA A 464 15.05 -14.21 -43.98
C ALA A 464 14.50 -13.85 -42.59
N LEU A 465 13.31 -14.34 -42.22
CA LEU A 465 12.76 -14.16 -40.88
C LEU A 465 13.54 -15.01 -39.85
N ALA A 466 13.82 -16.28 -40.16
CA ALA A 466 14.58 -17.19 -39.30
C ALA A 466 15.98 -16.64 -38.96
N LYS A 467 16.70 -16.12 -39.97
CA LYS A 467 18.01 -15.45 -39.81
C LYS A 467 17.90 -13.99 -39.38
N SER A 468 16.68 -13.45 -39.24
CA SER A 468 16.39 -12.09 -38.80
C SER A 468 17.06 -10.98 -39.63
N LEU A 469 17.12 -11.15 -40.95
CA LEU A 469 17.84 -10.24 -41.87
C LEU A 469 17.23 -8.84 -41.87
N ASN A 470 18.07 -7.80 -41.85
CA ASN A 470 17.66 -6.40 -41.77
C ASN A 470 17.34 -5.83 -43.15
N SER A 471 18.16 -6.12 -44.16
CA SER A 471 17.92 -5.64 -45.54
C SER A 471 16.56 -6.11 -46.07
N VAL A 472 16.23 -7.38 -45.86
CA VAL A 472 14.97 -7.98 -46.34
C VAL A 472 13.75 -7.39 -45.62
N ALA A 473 13.82 -7.18 -44.30
CA ALA A 473 12.74 -6.54 -43.56
C ALA A 473 12.46 -5.12 -44.08
N ALA A 474 13.51 -4.33 -44.31
CA ALA A 474 13.38 -2.98 -44.86
C ALA A 474 12.89 -2.97 -46.32
N GLN A 475 13.28 -3.95 -47.16
CA GLN A 475 12.71 -4.15 -48.50
C GLN A 475 11.19 -4.41 -48.43
N LEU A 476 10.74 -5.27 -47.51
CA LEU A 476 9.31 -5.55 -47.33
C LEU A 476 8.54 -4.31 -46.88
N THR A 477 9.06 -3.54 -45.91
CA THR A 477 8.44 -2.28 -45.46
C THR A 477 8.38 -1.20 -46.55
N MET A 478 9.33 -1.15 -47.49
CA MET A 478 9.19 -0.29 -48.67
C MET A 478 8.10 -0.78 -49.64
N GLU A 479 7.91 -2.09 -49.78
CA GLU A 479 6.95 -2.67 -50.72
C GLU A 479 5.50 -2.53 -50.25
N VAL A 480 5.22 -2.78 -48.96
CA VAL A 480 3.86 -2.63 -48.40
C VAL A 480 3.55 -1.22 -47.90
N GLY A 481 4.58 -0.39 -47.72
CA GLY A 481 4.50 0.94 -47.11
C GLY A 481 4.52 0.89 -45.57
N PRO A 482 5.20 1.83 -44.89
CA PRO A 482 5.25 1.85 -43.42
C PRO A 482 3.89 1.88 -42.73
N ASN A 483 2.89 2.58 -43.32
CA ASN A 483 1.54 2.65 -42.77
C ASN A 483 0.90 1.25 -42.65
N ALA A 484 1.04 0.39 -43.66
CA ALA A 484 0.47 -0.96 -43.62
C ALA A 484 1.09 -1.83 -42.51
N VAL A 485 2.37 -1.60 -42.18
CA VAL A 485 3.04 -2.26 -41.04
C VAL A 485 2.51 -1.74 -39.70
N VAL A 486 2.24 -0.42 -39.60
CA VAL A 486 1.68 0.21 -38.40
C VAL A 486 0.24 -0.24 -38.15
N GLU A 487 -0.61 -0.20 -39.18
CA GLU A 487 -1.98 -0.76 -39.15
C GLU A 487 -1.97 -2.26 -38.75
N ALA A 488 -1.03 -3.04 -39.29
CA ALA A 488 -0.87 -4.45 -38.93
C ALA A 488 -0.47 -4.65 -37.46
N ALA A 489 0.39 -3.79 -36.90
CA ALA A 489 0.80 -3.88 -35.50
C ALA A 489 -0.31 -3.42 -34.52
N HIS A 490 -1.01 -2.33 -34.82
CA HIS A 490 -2.15 -1.88 -34.00
C HIS A 490 -3.30 -2.89 -34.01
N ARG A 491 -3.65 -3.43 -35.19
CA ARG A 491 -4.65 -4.50 -35.34
C ARG A 491 -4.30 -5.78 -34.57
N MET A 492 -3.01 -6.04 -34.31
CA MET A 492 -2.57 -7.18 -33.50
C MET A 492 -2.61 -6.92 -31.98
N GLY A 493 -2.62 -5.65 -31.54
CA GLY A 493 -2.76 -5.29 -30.13
C GLY A 493 -1.78 -4.25 -29.58
N ILE A 494 -0.86 -3.70 -30.39
CA ILE A 494 0.01 -2.59 -29.95
C ILE A 494 -0.81 -1.30 -29.81
N GLN A 495 -0.65 -0.57 -28.71
CA GLN A 495 -1.37 0.69 -28.43
C GLN A 495 -0.44 1.91 -28.48
N SER A 496 0.83 1.76 -28.09
CA SER A 496 1.86 2.81 -28.10
C SER A 496 2.11 3.39 -29.51
N ASP A 497 2.40 4.70 -29.57
CA ASP A 497 2.54 5.45 -30.82
C ASP A 497 3.63 4.91 -31.77
N LEU A 498 3.21 4.45 -32.95
CA LEU A 498 4.10 3.90 -33.97
C LEU A 498 4.42 4.92 -35.07
N ILE A 499 5.70 5.27 -35.22
CA ILE A 499 6.13 6.23 -36.25
C ILE A 499 6.24 5.48 -37.59
N ALA A 500 5.29 5.74 -38.49
CA ALA A 500 5.22 5.14 -39.83
C ALA A 500 6.35 5.62 -40.78
N ASN A 501 7.57 5.13 -40.55
CA ASN A 501 8.74 5.35 -41.39
C ASN A 501 9.46 4.02 -41.68
N THR A 502 10.37 3.97 -42.66
CA THR A 502 11.00 2.71 -43.09
C THR A 502 11.89 2.04 -42.04
N SER A 503 12.33 2.74 -41.00
CA SER A 503 13.08 2.13 -39.88
C SER A 503 12.22 1.30 -38.94
N ILE A 504 10.87 1.43 -38.99
CA ILE A 504 9.94 0.59 -38.21
C ILE A 504 10.15 -0.90 -38.52
N ALA A 505 10.68 -1.23 -39.71
CA ALA A 505 11.14 -2.55 -40.12
C ALA A 505 12.08 -3.24 -39.10
N LEU A 506 12.80 -2.44 -38.31
CA LEU A 506 13.77 -2.89 -37.30
C LEU A 506 13.31 -2.55 -35.86
N GLY A 507 12.05 -2.16 -35.63
CA GLY A 507 11.49 -1.92 -34.29
C GLY A 507 12.07 -0.71 -33.58
N THR A 508 11.97 0.47 -34.21
CA THR A 508 12.49 1.76 -33.70
C THR A 508 11.51 2.58 -32.87
N SER A 509 10.19 2.36 -32.99
CA SER A 509 9.22 2.82 -31.98
C SER A 509 9.30 1.95 -30.73
N GLU A 510 9.01 2.53 -29.57
CA GLU A 510 9.11 1.88 -28.26
C GLU A 510 7.75 1.36 -27.80
N VAL A 511 7.73 0.14 -27.26
CA VAL A 511 6.52 -0.57 -26.77
C VAL A 511 6.84 -1.25 -25.43
N THR A 512 5.83 -1.59 -24.65
CA THR A 512 6.04 -2.31 -23.37
C THR A 512 6.09 -3.83 -23.59
N PRO A 513 6.71 -4.62 -22.69
CA PRO A 513 6.68 -6.08 -22.79
C PRO A 513 5.27 -6.67 -22.78
N LEU A 514 4.34 -6.09 -22.04
CA LEU A 514 2.93 -6.51 -22.02
C LEU A 514 2.26 -6.31 -23.39
N GLU A 515 2.43 -5.13 -24.00
CA GLU A 515 1.93 -4.86 -25.36
C GLU A 515 2.52 -5.82 -26.40
N LEU A 516 3.85 -5.98 -26.41
CA LEU A 516 4.53 -6.80 -27.41
C LEU A 516 4.18 -8.29 -27.27
N THR A 517 3.95 -8.77 -26.04
CA THR A 517 3.51 -10.16 -25.78
C THR A 517 2.06 -10.35 -26.19
N SER A 518 1.18 -9.41 -25.83
CA SER A 518 -0.22 -9.36 -26.27
C SER A 518 -0.34 -9.44 -27.80
N ALA A 519 0.44 -8.64 -28.52
CA ALA A 519 0.45 -8.60 -29.98
C ALA A 519 1.04 -9.86 -30.65
N TYR A 520 1.49 -10.87 -29.89
CA TYR A 520 1.85 -12.19 -30.41
C TYR A 520 0.75 -13.25 -30.18
N VAL A 521 -0.19 -13.03 -29.25
CA VAL A 521 -1.28 -13.98 -28.95
C VAL A 521 -2.11 -14.37 -30.18
N PRO A 522 -2.42 -13.47 -31.14
CA PRO A 522 -3.14 -13.85 -32.36
C PRO A 522 -2.36 -14.81 -33.29
N PHE A 523 -1.03 -14.94 -33.15
CA PHE A 523 -0.28 -15.98 -33.86
C PHE A 523 -0.43 -17.35 -33.19
N ALA A 524 -0.57 -17.39 -31.86
CA ALA A 524 -0.75 -18.62 -31.09
C ALA A 524 -2.17 -19.20 -31.26
N ASN A 525 -3.21 -18.39 -31.02
CA ASN A 525 -4.61 -18.84 -30.98
C ASN A 525 -5.30 -18.95 -32.37
N GLY A 526 -4.53 -18.85 -33.46
CA GLY A 526 -5.04 -19.02 -34.82
C GLY A 526 -5.71 -17.77 -35.43
N GLY A 527 -5.48 -16.57 -34.88
CA GLY A 527 -5.78 -15.29 -35.52
C GLY A 527 -6.76 -14.36 -34.79
N TYR A 528 -7.02 -14.59 -33.50
CA TYR A 528 -7.94 -13.80 -32.68
C TYR A 528 -7.20 -12.86 -31.73
N LYS A 529 -7.66 -11.62 -31.57
CA LYS A 529 -7.12 -10.66 -30.60
C LYS A 529 -8.01 -10.59 -29.37
N PRO A 530 -7.76 -11.37 -28.30
CA PRO A 530 -8.47 -11.19 -27.04
C PRO A 530 -8.19 -9.82 -26.43
N ASP A 531 -8.95 -9.47 -25.40
CA ASP A 531 -8.65 -8.32 -24.54
C ASP A 531 -7.89 -8.81 -23.31
N ILE A 532 -6.76 -8.17 -23.04
CA ILE A 532 -5.82 -8.60 -21.98
C ILE A 532 -6.39 -8.20 -20.63
N HIS A 533 -6.38 -9.13 -19.68
CA HIS A 533 -6.97 -8.90 -18.36
C HIS A 533 -6.22 -9.67 -17.26
N PHE A 534 -6.11 -9.03 -16.09
CA PHE A 534 -5.59 -9.64 -14.86
C PHE A 534 -6.71 -10.13 -13.93
N ILE A 535 -7.92 -9.59 -14.09
CA ILE A 535 -9.08 -9.84 -13.22
C ILE A 535 -10.06 -10.76 -13.94
N ARG A 536 -10.29 -11.96 -13.39
CA ARG A 536 -11.35 -12.87 -13.87
C ARG A 536 -12.71 -12.49 -13.27
N ARG A 537 -12.77 -12.18 -11.97
CA ARG A 537 -14.03 -11.92 -11.26
C ARG A 537 -13.79 -11.12 -9.98
N VAL A 538 -14.75 -10.27 -9.61
CA VAL A 538 -14.76 -9.56 -8.32
C VAL A 538 -16.06 -9.88 -7.58
N THR A 539 -15.96 -10.25 -6.30
CA THR A 539 -17.10 -10.55 -5.43
C THR A 539 -17.00 -9.80 -4.10
N THR A 540 -18.13 -9.60 -3.42
CA THR A 540 -18.13 -9.22 -1.99
C THR A 540 -17.92 -10.44 -1.09
N THR A 541 -17.64 -10.20 0.20
CA THR A 541 -17.57 -11.25 1.23
C THR A 541 -18.83 -12.11 1.37
N GLU A 542 -19.99 -11.62 0.93
CA GLU A 542 -21.28 -12.32 0.94
C GLU A 542 -21.52 -13.12 -0.37
N GLY A 543 -20.53 -13.18 -1.27
CA GLY A 543 -20.61 -13.90 -2.53
C GLY A 543 -21.33 -13.16 -3.66
N LYS A 544 -21.72 -11.89 -3.47
CA LYS A 544 -22.31 -11.07 -4.54
C LYS A 544 -21.25 -10.76 -5.60
N VAL A 545 -21.45 -11.19 -6.83
CA VAL A 545 -20.62 -10.79 -7.98
C VAL A 545 -20.80 -9.30 -8.27
N LEU A 546 -19.68 -8.60 -8.44
CA LEU A 546 -19.59 -7.19 -8.85
C LEU A 546 -19.10 -7.05 -10.30
N TYR A 547 -18.17 -7.91 -10.71
CA TYR A 547 -17.61 -8.00 -12.06
C TYR A 547 -17.26 -9.46 -12.38
N ASP A 548 -17.37 -9.86 -13.65
CA ASP A 548 -16.89 -11.14 -14.19
C ASP A 548 -16.46 -10.91 -15.65
N SER A 549 -15.29 -11.39 -16.07
CA SER A 549 -14.76 -11.15 -17.42
C SER A 549 -15.48 -11.97 -18.51
N GLY A 550 -16.26 -12.99 -18.12
CA GLY A 550 -17.30 -13.60 -18.96
C GLY A 550 -16.86 -14.37 -20.22
N GLY A 551 -15.57 -14.41 -20.54
CA GLY A 551 -15.06 -15.09 -21.74
C GLY A 551 -15.48 -14.43 -23.06
N GLY A 552 -15.24 -13.13 -23.19
CA GLY A 552 -15.63 -12.33 -24.36
C GLY A 552 -15.15 -12.88 -25.71
N SER A 553 -15.98 -12.72 -26.75
CA SER A 553 -15.67 -13.21 -28.10
C SER A 553 -14.60 -12.34 -28.78
N ALA A 554 -13.34 -12.75 -28.67
CA ALA A 554 -12.21 -12.10 -29.32
C ALA A 554 -12.40 -11.92 -30.85
N PRO A 555 -12.24 -10.71 -31.42
CA PRO A 555 -12.32 -10.51 -32.86
C PRO A 555 -11.20 -11.23 -33.61
N ARG A 556 -11.53 -11.83 -34.76
CA ARG A 556 -10.54 -12.37 -35.70
C ARG A 556 -9.86 -11.23 -36.45
N VAL A 557 -8.58 -11.00 -36.16
CA VAL A 557 -7.77 -9.92 -36.72
C VAL A 557 -6.88 -10.36 -37.89
N VAL A 558 -6.58 -11.67 -37.99
CA VAL A 558 -5.76 -12.26 -39.05
C VAL A 558 -6.44 -13.52 -39.62
N LYS A 559 -6.29 -13.75 -40.93
CA LYS A 559 -6.79 -14.97 -41.61
C LYS A 559 -5.98 -16.21 -41.20
N PRO A 560 -6.62 -17.39 -41.04
CA PRO A 560 -5.91 -18.63 -40.69
C PRO A 560 -4.73 -18.97 -41.62
N GLU A 561 -4.89 -18.69 -42.92
CA GLU A 561 -3.88 -18.88 -43.97
C GLU A 561 -2.58 -18.12 -43.66
N ILE A 562 -2.72 -16.85 -43.26
CA ILE A 562 -1.61 -15.96 -42.93
C ILE A 562 -0.95 -16.39 -41.62
N VAL A 563 -1.76 -16.79 -40.62
CA VAL A 563 -1.23 -17.31 -39.34
C VAL A 563 -0.43 -18.60 -39.55
N GLY A 564 -0.93 -19.54 -40.36
CA GLY A 564 -0.19 -20.77 -40.69
C GLY A 564 1.16 -20.50 -41.36
N MET A 565 1.19 -19.58 -42.32
CA MET A 565 2.44 -19.13 -42.96
C MET A 565 3.38 -18.41 -41.98
N MET A 566 2.86 -17.54 -41.11
CA MET A 566 3.66 -16.85 -40.08
C MET A 566 4.26 -17.83 -39.07
N ASN A 567 3.46 -18.79 -38.58
CA ASN A 567 3.90 -19.78 -37.60
C ASN A 567 5.00 -20.67 -38.18
N SER A 568 4.84 -21.15 -39.42
CA SER A 568 5.88 -21.89 -40.15
C SER A 568 7.21 -21.12 -40.23
N MET A 569 7.17 -19.83 -40.57
CA MET A 569 8.39 -19.00 -40.62
C MET A 569 8.97 -18.70 -39.22
N MET A 570 8.13 -18.58 -38.19
CA MET A 570 8.56 -18.26 -36.83
C MET A 570 9.11 -19.47 -36.05
N THR A 571 8.61 -20.68 -36.29
CA THR A 571 9.25 -21.93 -35.81
C THR A 571 10.68 -22.06 -36.35
N GLY A 572 10.90 -21.71 -37.62
CA GLY A 572 12.24 -21.66 -38.21
C GLY A 572 13.22 -20.72 -37.50
N THR A 573 12.75 -19.72 -36.72
CA THR A 573 13.64 -18.90 -35.89
C THR A 573 14.25 -19.69 -34.73
N VAL A 574 13.52 -20.65 -34.18
CA VAL A 574 13.89 -21.51 -33.05
C VAL A 574 14.77 -22.66 -33.53
N GLU A 575 14.33 -23.40 -34.56
CA GLU A 575 15.04 -24.58 -35.05
C GLU A 575 16.39 -24.25 -35.70
N ILE A 576 16.38 -23.39 -36.72
CA ILE A 576 17.56 -23.12 -37.58
C ILE A 576 18.09 -21.69 -37.43
N GLY A 577 17.31 -20.80 -36.84
CA GLY A 577 17.54 -19.37 -36.80
C GLY A 577 18.29 -18.86 -35.57
N THR A 578 17.84 -17.70 -35.10
CA THR A 578 18.47 -16.89 -34.02
C THR A 578 18.00 -17.25 -32.61
N ALA A 579 16.94 -18.04 -32.45
CA ALA A 579 16.29 -18.32 -31.17
C ALA A 579 16.59 -19.72 -30.60
N ARG A 580 17.66 -20.40 -31.06
CA ARG A 580 17.97 -21.81 -30.71
C ARG A 580 18.03 -22.13 -29.20
N LYS A 581 18.28 -21.14 -28.34
CA LYS A 581 18.22 -21.31 -26.88
C LYS A 581 16.80 -21.47 -26.31
N ALA A 582 15.76 -21.05 -27.04
CA ALA A 582 14.37 -21.23 -26.66
C ALA A 582 13.87 -22.67 -26.94
N ALA A 583 14.56 -23.43 -27.81
CA ALA A 583 14.12 -24.75 -28.24
C ALA A 583 13.95 -25.72 -27.07
N PHE A 584 12.82 -26.42 -27.03
CA PHE A 584 12.49 -27.44 -26.03
C PHE A 584 11.64 -28.55 -26.67
N ALA A 585 11.09 -29.48 -25.87
CA ALA A 585 10.46 -30.70 -26.38
C ALA A 585 9.14 -30.49 -27.17
N TRP A 586 8.52 -29.31 -27.09
CA TRP A 586 7.20 -29.03 -27.67
C TRP A 586 7.27 -28.08 -28.88
N PRO A 587 6.34 -28.22 -29.86
CA PRO A 587 6.23 -27.30 -30.97
C PRO A 587 6.09 -25.85 -30.50
N SER A 588 6.99 -24.99 -31.00
CA SER A 588 7.08 -23.60 -30.57
C SER A 588 7.53 -22.70 -31.72
N ALA A 589 7.18 -21.43 -31.59
CA ALA A 589 7.50 -20.36 -32.53
C ALA A 589 7.80 -19.07 -31.77
N GLY A 590 8.46 -18.11 -32.40
CA GLY A 590 8.73 -16.84 -31.75
C GLY A 590 9.69 -15.95 -32.54
N LYS A 591 10.26 -14.96 -31.85
CA LYS A 591 11.21 -14.03 -32.44
C LYS A 591 12.13 -13.38 -31.41
N THR A 592 13.41 -13.32 -31.76
CA THR A 592 14.42 -12.51 -31.05
C THR A 592 14.33 -11.03 -31.41
N GLY A 593 14.42 -10.17 -30.40
CA GLY A 593 14.66 -8.74 -30.55
C GLY A 593 15.97 -8.34 -29.88
N THR A 594 16.60 -7.29 -30.39
CA THR A 594 17.78 -6.64 -29.80
C THR A 594 17.82 -5.22 -30.35
N SER A 595 17.89 -4.22 -29.47
CA SER A 595 17.98 -2.82 -29.88
C SER A 595 19.44 -2.42 -30.20
N GLN A 596 19.62 -1.21 -30.75
CA GLN A 596 20.94 -0.74 -31.11
C GLN A 596 21.86 -0.66 -29.89
N ASN A 597 23.13 -1.05 -30.07
CA ASN A 597 24.15 -1.16 -29.02
C ASN A 597 23.79 -2.15 -27.87
N SER A 598 22.86 -3.08 -28.08
CA SER A 598 22.43 -4.05 -27.04
C SER A 598 21.93 -3.39 -25.75
N ARG A 599 21.15 -2.31 -25.84
CA ARG A 599 20.49 -1.70 -24.67
C ARG A 599 19.34 -2.54 -24.13
N ASP A 600 18.63 -3.19 -25.06
CA ASP A 600 17.46 -4.03 -24.81
C ASP A 600 17.65 -5.35 -25.56
N ALA A 601 17.35 -6.46 -24.89
CA ALA A 601 17.34 -7.79 -25.49
C ALA A 601 15.99 -8.45 -25.21
N TRP A 602 15.41 -9.05 -26.24
CA TRP A 602 14.05 -9.57 -26.21
C TRP A 602 13.95 -10.98 -26.78
N PHE A 603 13.06 -11.79 -26.21
CA PHE A 603 12.48 -12.91 -26.92
C PHE A 603 11.00 -12.99 -26.62
N VAL A 604 10.17 -13.03 -27.66
CA VAL A 604 8.73 -13.30 -27.53
C VAL A 604 8.44 -14.55 -28.34
N GLY A 605 7.81 -15.53 -27.70
CA GLY A 605 7.56 -16.84 -28.28
C GLY A 605 6.37 -17.52 -27.63
N TYR A 606 5.81 -18.49 -28.34
CA TYR A 606 4.53 -19.12 -28.00
C TYR A 606 4.48 -20.61 -28.35
N THR A 607 3.56 -21.29 -27.67
CA THR A 607 3.06 -22.63 -27.99
C THR A 607 1.60 -22.53 -28.44
N ALA A 608 0.84 -23.64 -28.41
CA ALA A 608 -0.61 -23.62 -28.55
C ALA A 608 -1.35 -23.12 -27.28
N ASN A 609 -0.65 -22.96 -26.14
CA ASN A 609 -1.27 -22.72 -24.84
C ASN A 609 -0.87 -21.38 -24.21
N LEU A 610 0.38 -20.95 -24.37
CA LEU A 610 0.92 -19.73 -23.76
C LEU A 610 1.75 -18.94 -24.78
N THR A 611 1.61 -17.62 -24.71
CA THR A 611 2.47 -16.63 -25.36
C THR A 611 3.25 -15.89 -24.28
N THR A 612 4.58 -16.02 -24.32
CA THR A 612 5.47 -15.49 -23.29
C THR A 612 6.51 -14.56 -23.92
N GLY A 613 6.64 -13.36 -23.37
CA GLY A 613 7.65 -12.37 -23.73
C GLY A 613 8.61 -12.11 -22.58
N VAL A 614 9.90 -12.01 -22.90
CA VAL A 614 10.97 -11.69 -21.95
C VAL A 614 11.80 -10.53 -22.47
N TRP A 615 12.11 -9.59 -21.57
CA TRP A 615 13.04 -8.48 -21.78
C TRP A 615 14.17 -8.52 -20.75
N PHE A 616 15.36 -8.08 -21.15
CA PHE A 616 16.48 -7.74 -20.26
C PHE A 616 17.13 -6.42 -20.71
N GLY A 617 17.59 -5.61 -19.75
CA GLY A 617 18.20 -4.31 -20.02
C GLY A 617 18.63 -3.56 -18.75
N ASN A 618 18.75 -2.24 -18.87
CA ASN A 618 19.10 -1.30 -17.78
C ASN A 618 18.20 -0.05 -17.81
N ASP A 619 17.90 0.52 -16.65
CA ASP A 619 17.00 1.68 -16.51
C ASP A 619 17.62 3.01 -16.99
N ASP A 620 18.94 3.12 -16.96
CA ASP A 620 19.70 4.27 -17.46
C ASP A 620 19.93 4.24 -19.00
N GLY A 621 19.42 3.22 -19.69
CA GLY A 621 19.67 3.01 -21.12
C GLY A 621 21.13 2.66 -21.46
N SER A 622 21.93 2.25 -20.47
CA SER A 622 23.31 1.79 -20.70
C SER A 622 23.36 0.46 -21.44
N ALA A 623 24.35 0.31 -22.32
CA ALA A 623 24.53 -0.86 -23.16
C ALA A 623 24.89 -2.11 -22.33
N MET A 624 24.23 -3.23 -22.64
CA MET A 624 24.66 -4.55 -22.17
C MET A 624 25.84 -5.04 -23.00
N LYS A 625 26.75 -5.81 -22.38
CA LYS A 625 27.98 -6.34 -23.00
C LYS A 625 27.65 -7.53 -23.93
N LYS A 626 27.18 -7.22 -25.14
CA LYS A 626 26.83 -8.16 -26.22
C LYS A 626 25.67 -9.11 -25.89
N VAL A 627 24.73 -8.68 -25.05
CA VAL A 627 23.48 -9.42 -24.82
C VAL A 627 22.59 -9.26 -26.05
N THR A 628 21.94 -10.35 -26.46
CA THR A 628 21.00 -10.39 -27.61
C THR A 628 19.78 -11.20 -27.23
N GLY A 629 18.72 -11.13 -28.03
CA GLY A 629 17.49 -11.88 -27.80
C GLY A 629 17.68 -13.38 -27.63
N GLY A 630 18.60 -13.97 -28.41
CA GLY A 630 18.99 -15.38 -28.32
C GLY A 630 19.92 -15.74 -27.16
N ALA A 631 20.17 -14.82 -26.22
CA ALA A 631 21.01 -15.03 -25.04
C ALA A 631 20.16 -15.20 -23.76
N LEU A 632 20.11 -14.19 -22.87
CA LEU A 632 19.33 -14.25 -21.63
C LEU A 632 17.81 -14.35 -21.85
N PRO A 633 17.17 -13.58 -22.76
CA PRO A 633 15.71 -13.62 -22.93
C PRO A 633 15.21 -14.99 -23.40
N ALA A 634 15.82 -15.56 -24.45
CA ALA A 634 15.48 -16.89 -24.94
C ALA A 634 15.77 -18.00 -23.93
N GLN A 635 16.76 -17.82 -23.04
CA GLN A 635 17.05 -18.78 -21.97
C GLN A 635 16.03 -18.71 -20.83
N ALA A 636 15.68 -17.51 -20.36
CA ALA A 636 14.62 -17.34 -19.36
C ALA A 636 13.26 -17.85 -19.87
N TRP A 637 12.95 -17.60 -21.14
CA TRP A 637 11.76 -18.14 -21.80
C TRP A 637 11.77 -19.67 -21.81
N HIS A 638 12.90 -20.30 -22.15
CA HIS A 638 13.03 -21.76 -22.11
C HIS A 638 12.82 -22.32 -20.69
N GLU A 639 13.47 -21.71 -19.69
CA GLU A 639 13.38 -22.14 -18.29
C GLU A 639 11.94 -22.03 -17.75
N PHE A 640 11.20 -20.97 -18.12
CA PHE A 640 9.79 -20.80 -17.79
C PHE A 640 8.89 -21.79 -18.54
N MET A 641 9.03 -21.89 -19.87
CA MET A 641 8.16 -22.71 -20.73
C MET A 641 8.44 -24.22 -20.66
N VAL A 642 9.49 -24.65 -19.96
CA VAL A 642 9.73 -26.07 -19.59
C VAL A 642 9.06 -26.43 -18.26
N ALA A 643 8.71 -25.44 -17.44
CA ALA A 643 8.06 -25.62 -16.14
C ALA A 643 6.54 -25.27 -16.15
N ALA A 644 6.06 -24.66 -17.24
CA ALA A 644 4.66 -24.37 -17.54
C ALA A 644 4.06 -25.39 -18.52
#